data_AF-A0A9E3A7J0-F1
#
_entry.id   AF-A0A9E3A7J0-F1
#
_cell.length_a   1.000
_cell.length_b   1.000
_cell.length_c   1.000
_cell.angle_alpha   90.00
_cell.angle_beta   90.00
_cell.angle_gamma   90.00
#
_symmetry.space_group_name_H-M   'P 1'
#
loop_
_entity.id
_entity.type
_entity.pdbx_description
1 polymer ?
#
loop_
_entity_poly.entity_id
_entity_poly.type
_entity_poly.pdbx_seq_one_letter_code
_entity_poly.pdbx_strand_id
1 'polypeptide(L)'
;MSRHPLWSVLGFALVVTLFLPLLLQAEVTGTISGTVTDSSGAAIANVVVTLNNTDTGLVRSIKTDISGGYEFLSVPVGENYSVNVQAPGFQRSTQNAIKLDVNQKYRADFSLKVGTINEMIEVSANAAQVDTSSTQLGDVIGDKKMTMLPLNGRSYIDLLGLQAGVVPVASADAVNDRPVSGNGNSGQMSVNGQRESANSFLVNGGDVEESVNNGASVVPTLDSIQEFRLLTSSFNAEYGRFSGAIVNVVTKSGTNEFHGSAYEFLRNDAMDSHNYFDLTRGELRRNQFGGTIGMPIVKNKLFFFGDYQGTREVKGVSTGIIPVPSNLERTGDFSDLATTGFGAFTGTVRSGSSPTNFAAVLSHRLGYNVSPNENYWSPGCTTLAQAQAGVCVFPGAAGPIIPKSAWDSVAVKTLQFIPAPIGIQSSGQPYFSSSDQKSHVRDDKFGSKVDLNTGHGGTLTFYYTFDDASYLNPFPSTFVNAPGFAAVTPSRAQQYNVGYTTIFNPTTVNELHVNYTRFAFVRNKPVEGLGDITSFGFTKGGLGVIPSNPMYEGVATTNLNNTGVSFGIPDGITGQYNNTYEITDGFSKVKGRHTLKFGTDVRYIQVNERNTYTPNGWFQFNGGETGNDFADFLLGAPDAFNQTSLQLLDSRTKYFALYAQDTFKATPDLTVNYGVRWDTSQPFYDTKNRIQTFVPGLQSKIYPDAPRGFAFPGDPGVPRTLAPTQYNRFAPRLGVAYSPSVHDGLLGKLFGGPGKTSIRMGGGLYYTAIEDLTLFNEVGDPPFGLFYVSPVPVYMDKPYEARKDPTNPGQRFPFSIPAPGATGIWDQYLPIATAPTFRTDNKLPYSEQFNFTMQREIAHTAVATVSYVGSRGHHLLSTIESNPGNPALCLAIRAALGPSSCGPFGEDTIYTGVPGLGTVYGTRPFSVTSGRGLSNPGNPLLDFQSNAWESTSANSTYNALQASVEKNVGSFRLLGAYTWSKSIDNSSGFYDQIDPYNPRVSRGLSTFDVTHNFVVSYSYNLPLAKSVSGAKGRLLSGWTITGITRFTTGFPVTITESSDDHSLCGCTGADVPNYNGQRIRIVNPRSGNYFDTSPFSAEALGTTGNSDRRFFHGPGINNWDFALHKTTQITEKQILEFRAEFFNIFNHAQFYNVQGNFNATNFGQATQARDPRIGQLALKFSF
;
A
#
# COMPACT_ATOMS: atom_id res chain seq x y z
N MET A 1 28.80 20.49 -18.66
CA MET A 1 30.19 19.98 -18.82
C MET A 1 30.66 19.61 -17.42
N SER A 2 31.09 18.42 -17.03
CA SER A 2 31.81 17.33 -17.72
C SER A 2 31.39 15.92 -17.22
N ARG A 3 31.20 15.04 -18.19
CA ARG A 3 31.40 13.57 -18.28
C ARG A 3 31.82 12.76 -17.02
N HIS A 4 30.97 11.74 -16.75
CA HIS A 4 31.18 10.37 -16.23
C HIS A 4 31.76 10.10 -14.81
N PRO A 5 30.98 9.43 -13.93
CA PRO A 5 31.50 8.66 -12.79
C PRO A 5 31.26 7.13 -12.90
N LEU A 6 30.82 6.60 -14.05
CA LEU A 6 30.45 5.18 -14.15
C LEU A 6 31.67 4.23 -14.05
N TRP A 7 32.85 4.66 -14.52
CA TRP A 7 34.02 3.78 -14.56
C TRP A 7 34.80 3.76 -13.24
N SER A 8 34.73 4.83 -12.45
CA SER A 8 35.37 4.93 -11.13
C SER A 8 34.61 4.12 -10.06
N VAL A 9 33.29 4.01 -10.18
CA VAL A 9 32.47 3.16 -9.27
C VAL A 9 32.61 1.68 -9.60
N LEU A 10 32.66 1.32 -10.90
CA LEU A 10 32.94 -0.06 -11.33
C LEU A 10 34.37 -0.50 -10.95
N GLY A 11 35.36 0.39 -11.03
CA GLY A 11 36.73 0.11 -10.58
C GLY A 11 36.86 -0.05 -9.06
N PHE A 12 36.12 0.72 -8.26
CA PHE A 12 36.14 0.59 -6.81
C PHE A 12 35.42 -0.68 -6.32
N ALA A 13 34.30 -1.06 -6.98
CA ALA A 13 33.60 -2.31 -6.72
C ALA A 13 34.44 -3.55 -7.07
N LEU A 14 35.25 -3.48 -8.14
CA LEU A 14 36.14 -4.58 -8.56
C LEU A 14 37.39 -4.72 -7.67
N VAL A 15 37.87 -3.63 -7.07
CA VAL A 15 39.06 -3.64 -6.19
C VAL A 15 38.70 -4.01 -4.74
N VAL A 16 37.51 -3.66 -4.26
CA VAL A 16 37.03 -4.09 -2.93
C VAL A 16 36.63 -5.58 -2.93
N THR A 17 36.24 -6.14 -4.07
CA THR A 17 35.92 -7.58 -4.20
C THR A 17 37.15 -8.50 -4.26
N LEU A 18 38.36 -7.97 -4.49
CA LEU A 18 39.57 -8.79 -4.66
C LEU A 18 40.50 -8.86 -3.44
N PHE A 19 40.24 -8.14 -2.33
CA PHE A 19 41.21 -8.01 -1.22
C PHE A 19 40.72 -8.20 0.23
N LEU A 20 39.56 -8.83 0.47
CA LEU A 20 39.15 -9.24 1.83
C LEU A 20 39.07 -10.77 1.97
N PRO A 21 40.09 -11.44 2.52
CA PRO A 21 39.94 -12.79 3.06
C PRO A 21 39.54 -12.72 4.54
N LEU A 22 38.70 -13.68 4.94
CA LEU A 22 38.28 -14.08 6.30
C LEU A 22 36.98 -13.44 6.86
N LEU A 23 35.98 -14.33 6.86
CA LEU A 23 34.74 -14.37 7.64
C LEU A 23 33.59 -13.50 7.11
N LEU A 24 32.36 -14.05 7.21
CA LEU A 24 31.02 -13.41 7.12
C LEU A 24 30.20 -13.68 5.84
N GLN A 25 29.37 -14.74 5.77
CA GLN A 25 28.40 -14.95 4.66
C GLN A 25 27.19 -15.98 5.13
N ALA A 26 25.88 -16.04 4.62
CA ALA A 26 24.69 -17.05 4.46
C ALA A 26 24.03 -17.37 3.04
N GLU A 27 23.53 -18.59 2.71
CA GLU A 27 22.55 -18.86 1.61
C GLU A 27 21.11 -19.15 2.15
N VAL A 28 20.05 -18.98 1.34
CA VAL A 28 18.66 -19.42 1.66
C VAL A 28 18.45 -20.90 1.28
N THR A 29 17.86 -21.71 2.18
CA THR A 29 17.91 -23.18 2.07
C THR A 29 16.62 -23.92 2.50
N GLY A 30 16.61 -25.25 2.30
CA GLY A 30 15.64 -26.22 2.83
C GLY A 30 16.32 -27.40 3.55
N THR A 31 15.55 -28.42 3.95
CA THR A 31 16.04 -29.59 4.67
C THR A 31 15.57 -30.88 4.02
N ILE A 32 16.47 -31.85 3.83
CA ILE A 32 16.12 -33.22 3.41
C ILE A 32 16.40 -34.16 4.58
N SER A 33 15.39 -34.89 5.04
CA SER A 33 15.52 -35.83 6.16
C SER A 33 14.79 -37.14 5.87
N GLY A 34 15.03 -38.16 6.68
CA GLY A 34 14.30 -39.41 6.56
C GLY A 34 14.78 -40.45 7.54
N THR A 35 14.23 -41.64 7.41
CA THR A 35 14.50 -42.80 8.26
C THR A 35 14.83 -44.00 7.38
N VAL A 36 15.84 -44.77 7.77
CA VAL A 36 16.24 -46.00 7.10
C VAL A 36 15.85 -47.19 7.97
N THR A 37 14.99 -48.05 7.45
CA THR A 37 14.52 -49.28 8.10
C THR A 37 14.82 -50.51 7.27
N ASP A 38 14.72 -51.70 7.86
CA ASP A 38 14.70 -52.96 7.13
C ASP A 38 13.27 -53.33 6.67
N SER A 39 13.11 -54.50 6.04
CA SER A 39 11.81 -55.02 5.60
C SER A 39 10.84 -55.39 6.73
N SER A 40 11.32 -55.48 7.98
CA SER A 40 10.50 -55.71 9.18
C SER A 40 10.05 -54.40 9.86
N GLY A 41 10.56 -53.25 9.39
CA GLY A 41 10.33 -51.93 9.98
C GLY A 41 11.32 -51.56 11.09
N ALA A 42 12.36 -52.36 11.35
CA ALA A 42 13.39 -52.05 12.33
C ALA A 42 14.37 -51.00 11.79
N ALA A 43 14.75 -50.03 12.62
CA ALA A 43 15.68 -48.97 12.24
C ALA A 43 17.12 -49.48 12.04
N ILE A 44 17.80 -48.99 11.01
CA ILE A 44 19.19 -49.36 10.70
C ILE A 44 20.13 -48.17 10.98
N ALA A 45 21.01 -48.31 11.96
CA ALA A 45 21.98 -47.30 12.34
C ALA A 45 23.27 -47.34 11.49
N ASN A 46 23.99 -46.21 11.44
CA ASN A 46 25.28 -46.05 10.75
C ASN A 46 25.25 -46.31 9.23
N VAL A 47 24.09 -46.18 8.60
CA VAL A 47 23.92 -46.29 7.15
C VAL A 47 24.45 -45.04 6.47
N VAL A 48 25.23 -45.20 5.40
CA VAL A 48 25.74 -44.05 4.63
C VAL A 48 24.63 -43.53 3.71
N VAL A 49 24.28 -42.26 3.88
CA VAL A 49 23.30 -41.55 3.07
C VAL A 49 24.02 -40.45 2.31
N THR A 50 23.92 -40.44 0.98
CA THR A 50 24.56 -39.45 0.10
C THR A 50 23.51 -38.69 -0.70
N LEU A 51 23.50 -37.37 -0.54
CA LEU A 51 22.72 -36.42 -1.31
C LEU A 51 23.56 -35.93 -2.49
N ASN A 52 22.98 -35.92 -3.69
CA ASN A 52 23.62 -35.42 -4.91
C ASN A 52 22.67 -34.48 -5.65
N ASN A 53 23.15 -33.31 -6.08
CA ASN A 53 22.45 -32.39 -6.99
C ASN A 53 23.06 -32.52 -8.39
N THR A 54 22.30 -32.99 -9.36
CA THR A 54 22.83 -33.21 -10.72
C THR A 54 23.05 -31.91 -11.50
N ASP A 55 22.39 -30.82 -11.13
CA ASP A 55 22.45 -29.55 -11.85
C ASP A 55 23.74 -28.77 -11.51
N THR A 56 24.17 -28.87 -10.25
CA THR A 56 25.31 -28.13 -9.70
C THR A 56 26.51 -29.02 -9.34
N GLY A 57 26.32 -30.35 -9.30
CA GLY A 57 27.35 -31.29 -8.85
C GLY A 57 27.59 -31.28 -7.33
N LEU A 58 26.69 -30.68 -6.54
CA LEU A 58 26.77 -30.69 -5.08
C LEU A 58 26.60 -32.11 -4.54
N VAL A 59 27.55 -32.58 -3.72
CA VAL A 59 27.48 -33.87 -3.03
C VAL A 59 27.65 -33.67 -1.52
N ARG A 60 26.76 -34.24 -0.70
CA ARG A 60 26.86 -34.27 0.76
C ARG A 60 26.63 -35.70 1.26
N SER A 61 27.41 -36.17 2.24
CA SER A 61 27.22 -37.51 2.82
C SER A 61 27.15 -37.45 4.35
N ILE A 62 26.19 -38.17 4.92
CA ILE A 62 25.99 -38.31 6.36
C ILE A 62 25.73 -39.78 6.73
N LYS A 63 25.73 -40.10 8.04
CA LYS A 63 25.36 -41.43 8.54
C LYS A 63 24.05 -41.37 9.33
N THR A 64 23.26 -42.43 9.29
CA THR A 64 22.06 -42.54 10.14
C THR A 64 22.42 -42.66 11.62
N ASP A 65 21.56 -42.10 12.47
CA ASP A 65 21.66 -42.21 13.93
C ASP A 65 21.17 -43.56 14.46
N ILE A 66 21.13 -43.71 15.79
CA ILE A 66 20.68 -44.94 16.46
C ILE A 66 19.20 -45.30 16.21
N SER A 67 18.40 -44.32 15.81
CA SER A 67 17.00 -44.50 15.40
C SER A 67 16.84 -44.68 13.89
N GLY A 68 17.95 -44.85 13.15
CA GLY A 68 17.96 -44.95 11.69
C GLY A 68 17.64 -43.63 10.99
N GLY A 69 17.57 -42.51 11.72
CA GLY A 69 17.24 -41.20 11.19
C GLY A 69 18.44 -40.51 10.57
N TYR A 70 18.22 -39.68 9.54
CA TYR A 70 19.22 -38.82 8.93
C TYR A 70 18.61 -37.46 8.56
N GLU A 71 19.43 -36.41 8.53
CA GLU A 71 18.99 -35.04 8.21
C GLU A 71 20.12 -34.22 7.59
N PHE A 72 19.91 -33.71 6.39
CA PHE A 72 20.75 -32.72 5.73
C PHE A 72 20.20 -31.32 6.00
N LEU A 73 20.90 -30.55 6.81
CA LEU A 73 20.58 -29.15 7.09
C LEU A 73 21.03 -28.23 5.95
N SER A 74 20.27 -27.15 5.76
CA SER A 74 20.55 -26.06 4.82
C SER A 74 21.02 -26.53 3.44
N VAL A 75 20.17 -27.33 2.81
CA VAL A 75 20.32 -27.77 1.43
C VAL A 75 19.80 -26.68 0.50
N PRO A 76 20.56 -26.22 -0.50
CA PRO A 76 20.09 -25.21 -1.45
C PRO A 76 18.81 -25.65 -2.16
N VAL A 77 17.93 -24.71 -2.49
CA VAL A 77 16.72 -25.01 -3.30
C VAL A 77 17.16 -25.55 -4.67
N GLY A 78 16.48 -26.60 -5.18
CA GLY A 78 16.88 -27.24 -6.43
C GLY A 78 15.88 -28.28 -6.93
N GLU A 79 15.91 -28.57 -8.24
CA GLU A 79 14.91 -29.44 -8.88
C GLU A 79 15.34 -30.91 -8.98
N ASN A 80 16.65 -31.20 -9.04
CA ASN A 80 17.15 -32.53 -9.35
C ASN A 80 18.10 -33.10 -8.28
N TYR A 81 17.58 -33.29 -7.06
CA TYR A 81 18.28 -34.04 -6.02
C TYR A 81 18.09 -35.56 -6.17
N SER A 82 19.12 -36.31 -5.82
CA SER A 82 19.03 -37.75 -5.55
C SER A 82 19.59 -38.09 -4.16
N VAL A 83 18.90 -38.97 -3.45
CA VAL A 83 19.36 -39.51 -2.17
C VAL A 83 19.66 -40.98 -2.34
N ASN A 84 20.92 -41.36 -2.10
CA ASN A 84 21.44 -42.71 -2.19
C ASN A 84 21.71 -43.26 -0.79
N VAL A 85 21.21 -44.46 -0.50
CA VAL A 85 21.38 -45.13 0.79
C VAL A 85 22.14 -46.44 0.60
N GLN A 86 23.21 -46.62 1.39
CA GLN A 86 24.07 -47.79 1.32
C GLN A 86 24.42 -48.33 2.72
N ALA A 87 24.09 -49.61 2.97
CA ALA A 87 24.43 -50.35 4.17
C ALA A 87 25.05 -51.73 3.82
N PRO A 88 26.08 -52.21 4.54
CA PRO A 88 26.60 -53.56 4.36
C PRO A 88 25.51 -54.63 4.57
N GLY A 89 25.42 -55.61 3.66
CA GLY A 89 24.42 -56.69 3.71
C GLY A 89 23.04 -56.35 3.13
N PHE A 90 22.86 -55.14 2.60
CA PHE A 90 21.61 -54.68 1.97
C PHE A 90 21.84 -54.24 0.52
N GLN A 91 20.80 -54.30 -0.30
CA GLN A 91 20.77 -53.70 -1.63
C GLN A 91 20.87 -52.16 -1.56
N ARG A 92 21.43 -51.53 -2.60
CA ARG A 92 21.48 -50.07 -2.70
C ARG A 92 20.10 -49.55 -3.07
N SER A 93 19.63 -48.54 -2.35
CA SER A 93 18.36 -47.87 -2.65
C SER A 93 18.60 -46.42 -3.03
N THR A 94 17.89 -45.93 -4.03
CA THR A 94 18.02 -44.54 -4.51
C THR A 94 16.66 -43.96 -4.81
N GLN A 95 16.45 -42.74 -4.31
CA GLN A 95 15.32 -41.90 -4.68
C GLN A 95 15.85 -40.76 -5.54
N ASN A 96 15.33 -40.66 -6.77
CA ASN A 96 15.73 -39.67 -7.77
C ASN A 96 14.65 -38.60 -7.96
N ALA A 97 15.00 -37.53 -8.68
CA ALA A 97 14.10 -36.43 -9.05
C ALA A 97 13.41 -35.78 -7.85
N ILE A 98 14.16 -35.60 -6.75
CA ILE A 98 13.69 -34.89 -5.56
C ILE A 98 13.80 -33.39 -5.86
N LYS A 99 12.65 -32.71 -5.92
CA LYS A 99 12.58 -31.25 -5.86
C LYS A 99 12.56 -30.81 -4.40
N LEU A 100 13.43 -29.87 -4.03
CA LEU A 100 13.46 -29.24 -2.72
C LEU A 100 13.09 -27.77 -2.85
N ASP A 101 12.00 -27.38 -2.20
CA ASP A 101 11.48 -26.01 -2.12
C ASP A 101 12.02 -25.26 -0.87
N VAL A 102 11.84 -23.94 -0.83
CA VAL A 102 12.32 -23.02 0.19
C VAL A 102 11.65 -23.30 1.52
N ASN A 103 12.46 -23.37 2.59
CA ASN A 103 12.00 -23.74 3.93
C ASN A 103 11.24 -25.09 3.96
N GLN A 104 11.35 -25.93 2.94
CA GLN A 104 10.69 -27.24 2.90
C GLN A 104 11.48 -28.23 3.74
N LYS A 105 10.75 -29.09 4.47
CA LYS A 105 11.31 -30.28 5.11
C LYS A 105 10.90 -31.50 4.31
N TYR A 106 11.68 -31.86 3.30
CA TYR A 106 11.41 -33.04 2.48
C TYR A 106 11.73 -34.32 3.26
N ARG A 107 10.82 -35.29 3.27
CA ARG A 107 11.00 -36.58 3.95
C ARG A 107 11.20 -37.71 2.94
N ALA A 108 12.39 -38.32 2.95
CA ALA A 108 12.79 -39.43 2.09
C ALA A 108 13.09 -40.68 2.95
N ASP A 109 12.07 -41.48 3.24
CA ASP A 109 12.23 -42.72 4.00
C ASP A 109 12.62 -43.90 3.08
N PHE A 110 13.46 -44.80 3.60
CA PHE A 110 13.96 -45.97 2.87
C PHE A 110 13.72 -47.24 3.67
N SER A 111 13.14 -48.27 3.04
CA SER A 111 13.12 -49.64 3.56
C SER A 111 14.09 -50.50 2.73
N LEU A 112 15.19 -50.91 3.35
CA LEU A 112 16.25 -51.68 2.70
C LEU A 112 15.92 -53.17 2.69
N LYS A 113 16.11 -53.80 1.52
CA LYS A 113 16.03 -55.26 1.35
C LYS A 113 17.41 -55.89 1.53
N VAL A 114 17.46 -57.03 2.21
CA VAL A 114 18.68 -57.82 2.38
C VAL A 114 19.15 -58.31 1.00
N GLY A 115 20.43 -58.12 0.69
CA GLY A 115 21.00 -58.48 -0.61
C GLY A 115 22.40 -57.90 -0.85
N THR A 116 22.92 -58.05 -2.06
CA THR A 116 24.24 -57.50 -2.42
C THR A 116 24.12 -56.04 -2.87
N ILE A 117 25.13 -55.22 -2.56
CA ILE A 117 25.16 -53.77 -2.82
C ILE A 117 25.00 -53.40 -4.31
N ASN A 118 25.25 -54.33 -5.24
CA ASN A 118 25.21 -54.09 -6.68
C ASN A 118 23.80 -54.08 -7.29
N GLU A 119 22.76 -54.47 -6.55
CA GLU A 119 21.37 -54.40 -7.00
C GLU A 119 20.75 -53.05 -6.58
N MET A 120 20.12 -52.34 -7.53
CA MET A 120 19.53 -51.01 -7.33
C MET A 120 17.99 -51.08 -7.37
N ILE A 121 17.34 -50.48 -6.37
CA ILE A 121 15.90 -50.20 -6.40
C ILE A 121 15.71 -48.69 -6.61
N GLU A 122 14.98 -48.32 -7.66
CA GLU A 122 14.61 -46.93 -7.95
C GLU A 122 13.19 -46.66 -7.46
N VAL A 123 13.03 -45.65 -6.60
CA VAL A 123 11.73 -45.15 -6.14
C VAL A 123 11.46 -43.82 -6.85
N SER A 124 10.44 -43.77 -7.73
CA SER A 124 10.13 -42.53 -8.44
C SER A 124 9.42 -41.53 -7.51
N ALA A 125 9.97 -40.32 -7.37
CA ALA A 125 9.30 -39.21 -6.71
C ALA A 125 8.33 -38.53 -7.69
N ASN A 126 7.01 -38.71 -7.54
CA ASN A 126 6.03 -37.96 -8.34
C ASN A 126 4.59 -37.95 -7.76
N ALA A 127 4.44 -37.88 -6.44
CA ALA A 127 3.12 -37.74 -5.80
C ALA A 127 3.04 -36.41 -5.02
N ALA A 128 1.87 -35.77 -5.05
CA ALA A 128 1.54 -34.73 -4.07
C ALA A 128 1.52 -35.39 -2.69
N GLN A 129 2.53 -35.10 -1.86
CA GLN A 129 2.69 -35.70 -0.54
C GLN A 129 2.14 -34.78 0.56
N VAL A 130 1.68 -35.39 1.63
CA VAL A 130 1.24 -34.69 2.83
C VAL A 130 2.47 -34.23 3.63
N ASP A 131 2.45 -33.00 4.12
CA ASP A 131 3.51 -32.49 5.01
C ASP A 131 3.30 -33.03 6.43
N THR A 132 4.11 -34.01 6.82
CA THR A 132 4.00 -34.71 8.10
C THR A 132 4.80 -34.08 9.24
N SER A 133 5.59 -33.02 8.98
CA SER A 133 6.59 -32.53 9.95
C SER A 133 6.60 -31.03 10.19
N SER A 134 6.11 -30.24 9.23
CA SER A 134 6.01 -28.79 9.39
C SER A 134 4.82 -28.40 10.26
N THR A 135 5.02 -27.44 11.15
CA THR A 135 3.96 -26.82 11.95
C THR A 135 3.46 -25.50 11.34
N GLN A 136 4.05 -25.07 10.21
CA GLN A 136 3.73 -23.80 9.56
C GLN A 136 2.54 -23.96 8.62
N LEU A 137 1.74 -22.90 8.50
CA LEU A 137 0.71 -22.78 7.49
C LEU A 137 1.21 -21.86 6.37
N GLY A 138 1.25 -22.37 5.15
CA GLY A 138 1.72 -21.66 3.97
C GLY A 138 1.62 -22.50 2.71
N ASP A 139 1.84 -21.88 1.56
CA ASP A 139 1.93 -22.56 0.26
C ASP A 139 3.17 -22.09 -0.50
N VAL A 140 3.66 -22.93 -1.41
CA VAL A 140 4.77 -22.63 -2.32
C VAL A 140 4.22 -22.54 -3.73
N ILE A 141 4.58 -21.46 -4.44
CA ILE A 141 4.23 -21.28 -5.84
C ILE A 141 5.53 -21.29 -6.66
N GLY A 142 5.77 -22.42 -7.32
CA GLY A 142 6.94 -22.63 -8.17
C GLY A 142 6.82 -21.98 -9.56
N ASP A 143 7.97 -21.82 -10.23
CA ASP A 143 8.13 -21.11 -11.51
C ASP A 143 7.17 -21.52 -12.62
N LYS A 144 6.94 -22.82 -12.82
CA LYS A 144 6.03 -23.35 -13.84
C LYS A 144 4.60 -22.88 -13.59
N LYS A 145 4.16 -22.89 -12.32
CA LYS A 145 2.83 -22.40 -11.95
C LYS A 145 2.74 -20.90 -12.14
N MET A 146 3.76 -20.14 -11.73
CA MET A 146 3.80 -18.69 -11.90
C MET A 146 3.74 -18.26 -13.38
N THR A 147 4.54 -18.92 -14.22
CA THR A 147 4.67 -18.54 -15.63
C THR A 147 3.59 -19.13 -16.52
N MET A 148 2.80 -20.10 -16.08
CA MET A 148 1.70 -20.68 -16.89
C MET A 148 0.35 -19.98 -16.68
N LEU A 149 0.17 -19.29 -15.55
CA LEU A 149 -1.09 -18.63 -15.24
C LEU A 149 -1.20 -17.26 -15.96
N PRO A 150 -2.40 -16.86 -16.41
CA PRO A 150 -2.60 -15.52 -16.98
C PRO A 150 -2.36 -14.46 -15.92
N LEU A 151 -1.44 -13.52 -16.16
CA LEU A 151 -1.09 -12.45 -15.22
C LEU A 151 -1.07 -11.09 -15.90
N ASN A 152 -1.99 -10.21 -15.47
CA ASN A 152 -2.18 -8.90 -16.07
C ASN A 152 -0.94 -8.00 -15.89
N GLY A 153 -0.17 -8.12 -14.81
CA GLY A 153 1.06 -7.34 -14.58
C GLY A 153 2.37 -8.11 -14.71
N ARG A 154 2.30 -9.45 -14.88
CA ARG A 154 3.45 -10.37 -14.73
C ARG A 154 4.20 -10.19 -13.40
N SER A 155 3.46 -9.93 -12.31
CA SER A 155 4.01 -9.83 -10.96
C SER A 155 3.64 -11.07 -10.15
N TYR A 156 4.57 -11.55 -9.32
CA TYR A 156 4.28 -12.64 -8.39
C TYR A 156 3.34 -12.19 -7.25
N ILE A 157 3.24 -10.88 -6.99
CA ILE A 157 2.35 -10.31 -5.97
C ILE A 157 0.88 -10.60 -6.30
N ASP A 158 0.50 -10.63 -7.58
CA ASP A 158 -0.87 -10.94 -8.01
C ASP A 158 -1.28 -12.40 -7.67
N LEU A 159 -0.30 -13.27 -7.46
CA LEU A 159 -0.50 -14.68 -7.13
C LEU A 159 -0.71 -14.92 -5.62
N LEU A 160 -0.44 -13.93 -4.76
CA LEU A 160 -0.69 -14.04 -3.31
C LEU A 160 -2.17 -14.36 -3.04
N GLY A 161 -3.07 -13.73 -3.79
CA GLY A 161 -4.52 -13.96 -3.70
C GLY A 161 -5.01 -15.32 -4.20
N LEU A 162 -4.12 -16.26 -4.57
CA LEU A 162 -4.48 -17.65 -4.87
C LEU A 162 -4.55 -18.54 -3.62
N GLN A 163 -3.92 -18.10 -2.52
CA GLN A 163 -3.87 -18.87 -1.28
C GLN A 163 -5.09 -18.59 -0.40
N ALA A 164 -5.53 -19.60 0.35
CA ALA A 164 -6.57 -19.42 1.36
C ALA A 164 -6.10 -18.45 2.47
N GLY A 165 -7.03 -17.65 3.00
CA GLY A 165 -6.75 -16.65 4.03
C GLY A 165 -6.20 -15.32 3.52
N VAL A 166 -5.96 -15.17 2.22
CA VAL A 166 -5.47 -13.92 1.60
C VAL A 166 -6.62 -13.18 0.95
N VAL A 167 -6.75 -11.89 1.27
CA VAL A 167 -7.66 -10.97 0.57
C VAL A 167 -7.02 -10.59 -0.77
N PRO A 168 -7.71 -10.73 -1.92
CA PRO A 168 -7.08 -10.66 -3.24
C PRO A 168 -6.69 -9.25 -3.71
N VAL A 169 -7.15 -8.21 -3.03
CA VAL A 169 -6.88 -6.79 -3.34
C VAL A 169 -6.76 -6.01 -2.04
N ALA A 170 -6.07 -4.87 -2.07
CA ALA A 170 -6.03 -3.96 -0.93
C ALA A 170 -7.40 -3.27 -0.74
N SER A 171 -7.75 -2.93 0.51
CA SER A 171 -8.90 -2.09 0.81
C SER A 171 -8.65 -0.64 0.40
N ALA A 172 -9.70 0.20 0.39
CA ALA A 172 -9.55 1.63 0.13
C ALA A 172 -8.81 2.38 1.27
N ASP A 173 -8.80 1.82 2.47
CA ASP A 173 -8.15 2.40 3.65
C ASP A 173 -6.66 2.03 3.74
N ALA A 174 -6.18 1.13 2.87
CA ALA A 174 -4.76 0.81 2.75
C ALA A 174 -4.01 1.98 2.07
N VAL A 175 -3.01 2.52 2.75
CA VAL A 175 -2.17 3.61 2.20
C VAL A 175 -1.16 3.01 1.22
N ASN A 176 -1.36 3.27 -0.08
CA ASN A 176 -0.52 2.77 -1.17
C ASN A 176 -0.27 3.86 -2.24
N ASP A 177 0.40 4.93 -1.82
CA ASP A 177 0.78 6.09 -2.63
C ASP A 177 2.25 6.04 -3.10
N ARG A 178 2.95 4.93 -2.82
CA ARG A 178 4.37 4.68 -3.10
C ARG A 178 4.48 3.67 -4.24
N PRO A 179 4.53 4.11 -5.50
CA PRO A 179 4.48 3.20 -6.63
C PRO A 179 5.78 2.39 -6.73
N VAL A 180 5.62 1.12 -7.08
CA VAL A 180 6.73 0.18 -7.27
C VAL A 180 6.69 -0.36 -8.70
N SER A 181 7.84 -0.57 -9.32
CA SER A 181 7.93 -1.06 -10.71
C SER A 181 7.06 -0.25 -11.68
N GLY A 182 7.28 1.07 -11.68
CA GLY A 182 6.48 2.03 -12.43
C GLY A 182 5.21 2.45 -11.70
N ASN A 183 4.18 1.61 -11.74
CA ASN A 183 2.88 1.85 -11.09
C ASN A 183 2.19 0.53 -10.70
N GLY A 184 3.00 -0.47 -10.32
CA GLY A 184 2.55 -1.80 -9.92
C GLY A 184 2.07 -1.86 -8.48
N ASN A 185 1.55 -3.03 -8.11
CA ASN A 185 1.10 -3.33 -6.75
C ASN A 185 2.30 -3.69 -5.84
N SER A 186 2.38 -3.05 -4.67
CA SER A 186 3.38 -3.28 -3.61
C SER A 186 3.10 -4.49 -2.71
N GLY A 187 1.94 -5.13 -2.85
CA GLY A 187 1.58 -6.36 -2.15
C GLY A 187 0.96 -6.18 -0.76
N GLN A 188 0.65 -4.94 -0.36
CA GLN A 188 -0.04 -4.63 0.89
C GLN A 188 -1.49 -5.17 0.87
N MET A 189 -1.66 -6.44 1.24
CA MET A 189 -2.95 -7.15 1.26
C MET A 189 -3.23 -7.71 2.66
N SER A 190 -4.50 -7.79 3.07
CA SER A 190 -4.80 -8.43 4.36
C SER A 190 -4.64 -9.93 4.26
N VAL A 191 -3.91 -10.52 5.22
CA VAL A 191 -3.76 -11.96 5.37
C VAL A 191 -4.21 -12.37 6.76
N ASN A 192 -5.17 -13.30 6.84
CA ASN A 192 -5.71 -13.82 8.09
C ASN A 192 -6.17 -12.72 9.09
N GLY A 193 -6.78 -11.66 8.57
CA GLY A 193 -7.32 -10.53 9.34
C GLY A 193 -6.27 -9.59 9.92
N GLN A 194 -5.01 -9.70 9.48
CA GLN A 194 -3.94 -8.76 9.79
C GLN A 194 -4.04 -7.52 8.88
N ARG A 195 -3.48 -6.40 9.34
CA ARG A 195 -3.44 -5.16 8.55
C ARG A 195 -2.58 -5.32 7.30
N GLU A 196 -2.93 -4.58 6.27
CA GLU A 196 -2.26 -4.62 4.97
C GLU A 196 -0.76 -4.25 5.05
N SER A 197 -0.36 -3.39 5.99
CA SER A 197 1.04 -3.01 6.26
C SER A 197 1.79 -3.93 7.24
N ALA A 198 1.17 -5.05 7.67
CA ALA A 198 1.79 -5.98 8.61
C ALA A 198 2.50 -7.16 7.93
N ASN A 199 2.50 -7.24 6.60
CA ASN A 199 3.20 -8.29 5.86
C ASN A 199 4.69 -8.00 5.75
N SER A 200 5.49 -9.02 5.43
CA SER A 200 6.91 -8.88 5.15
C SER A 200 7.28 -9.38 3.77
N PHE A 201 8.21 -8.70 3.11
CA PHE A 201 8.70 -9.06 1.78
C PHE A 201 10.21 -9.29 1.78
N LEU A 202 10.59 -10.52 1.44
CA LEU A 202 11.98 -10.95 1.39
C LEU A 202 12.33 -11.43 -0.01
N VAL A 203 13.50 -11.04 -0.51
CA VAL A 203 14.10 -11.59 -1.73
C VAL A 203 15.46 -12.17 -1.37
N ASN A 204 15.63 -13.46 -1.60
CA ASN A 204 16.81 -14.24 -1.21
C ASN A 204 17.18 -14.01 0.29
N GLY A 205 16.16 -13.94 1.14
CA GLY A 205 16.31 -13.78 2.60
C GLY A 205 16.60 -12.35 3.07
N GLY A 206 16.78 -11.38 2.17
CA GLY A 206 16.92 -9.97 2.52
C GLY A 206 15.60 -9.19 2.43
N ASP A 207 15.37 -8.30 3.39
CA ASP A 207 14.27 -7.34 3.42
C ASP A 207 14.29 -6.41 2.21
N VAL A 208 13.14 -6.32 1.52
CA VAL A 208 12.93 -5.43 0.37
C VAL A 208 11.79 -4.44 0.57
N GLU A 209 11.38 -4.18 1.80
CA GLU A 209 10.27 -3.27 2.11
C GLU A 209 10.67 -1.80 2.00
N GLU A 210 9.78 -0.96 1.45
CA GLU A 210 9.83 0.48 1.73
C GLU A 210 9.25 0.72 3.13
N SER A 211 9.88 1.58 3.93
CA SER A 211 9.65 1.60 5.38
C SER A 211 8.59 2.61 5.84
N VAL A 212 7.91 3.28 4.90
CA VAL A 212 6.88 4.25 5.24
C VAL A 212 5.50 3.60 5.26
N ASN A 213 5.13 2.80 4.24
CA ASN A 213 3.88 2.02 4.25
C ASN A 213 4.10 0.49 4.39
N ASN A 214 5.36 0.02 4.47
CA ASN A 214 5.75 -1.39 4.55
C ASN A 214 5.32 -2.23 3.32
N GLY A 215 5.34 -1.64 2.12
CA GLY A 215 5.14 -2.37 0.85
C GLY A 215 6.44 -2.91 0.24
N ALA A 216 6.35 -3.88 -0.68
CA ALA A 216 7.51 -4.42 -1.39
C ALA A 216 8.11 -3.40 -2.37
N SER A 217 9.32 -2.89 -2.11
CA SER A 217 10.01 -1.93 -2.99
C SER A 217 10.73 -2.60 -4.17
N VAL A 218 11.13 -3.86 -4.04
CA VAL A 218 11.79 -4.65 -5.09
C VAL A 218 10.88 -5.81 -5.50
N VAL A 219 10.51 -5.85 -6.78
CA VAL A 219 9.71 -6.93 -7.36
C VAL A 219 10.49 -7.56 -8.52
N PRO A 220 11.19 -8.69 -8.29
CA PRO A 220 11.98 -9.37 -9.33
C PRO A 220 11.14 -9.75 -10.55
N THR A 221 11.80 -9.95 -11.70
CA THR A 221 11.09 -10.39 -12.92
C THR A 221 10.55 -11.81 -12.73
N LEU A 222 9.35 -12.08 -13.26
CA LEU A 222 8.67 -13.36 -13.02
C LEU A 222 9.51 -14.57 -13.49
N ASP A 223 10.31 -14.42 -14.56
CA ASP A 223 11.14 -15.49 -15.10
C ASP A 223 12.42 -15.75 -14.29
N SER A 224 12.88 -14.78 -13.49
CA SER A 224 14.04 -14.93 -12.59
C SER A 224 13.68 -15.59 -11.27
N ILE A 225 12.40 -15.65 -10.91
CA ILE A 225 11.94 -16.30 -9.69
C ILE A 225 11.88 -17.81 -9.90
N GLN A 226 12.52 -18.56 -9.01
CA GLN A 226 12.42 -20.02 -8.96
C GLN A 226 11.12 -20.43 -8.26
N GLU A 227 10.82 -19.77 -7.16
CA GLU A 227 9.59 -19.90 -6.40
C GLU A 227 9.42 -18.73 -5.43
N PHE A 228 8.20 -18.56 -4.94
CA PHE A 228 8.00 -17.84 -3.70
C PHE A 228 7.12 -18.66 -2.76
N ARG A 229 7.30 -18.41 -1.47
CA ARG A 229 6.54 -19.03 -0.40
C ARG A 229 5.83 -17.97 0.41
N LEU A 230 4.55 -18.19 0.67
CA LEU A 230 3.73 -17.34 1.51
C LEU A 230 3.40 -18.07 2.81
N LEU A 231 4.02 -17.64 3.90
CA LEU A 231 3.72 -18.14 5.25
C LEU A 231 2.62 -17.28 5.87
N THR A 232 1.45 -17.86 6.09
CA THR A 232 0.24 -17.12 6.49
C THR A 232 -0.06 -17.24 7.98
N SER A 233 0.49 -18.25 8.67
CA SER A 233 0.35 -18.40 10.14
C SER A 233 1.39 -19.38 10.71
N SER A 234 1.62 -19.31 12.02
CA SER A 234 2.51 -20.22 12.78
C SER A 234 3.94 -20.31 12.23
N PHE A 235 4.48 -19.21 11.71
CA PHE A 235 5.86 -19.18 11.23
C PHE A 235 6.88 -19.20 12.38
N ASN A 236 8.04 -19.79 12.10
CA ASN A 236 9.13 -20.03 13.05
C ASN A 236 9.71 -18.75 13.66
N ALA A 237 10.32 -18.86 14.85
CA ALA A 237 10.89 -17.74 15.61
C ALA A 237 12.01 -16.98 14.87
N GLU A 238 12.55 -17.54 13.79
CA GLU A 238 13.48 -16.89 12.88
C GLU A 238 12.88 -15.64 12.21
N TYR A 239 11.57 -15.64 11.93
CA TYR A 239 10.85 -14.48 11.40
C TYR A 239 10.22 -13.65 12.53
N GLY A 240 10.37 -12.32 12.48
CA GLY A 240 9.75 -11.36 13.41
C GLY A 240 9.62 -10.00 12.76
N ARG A 241 9.39 -8.94 13.55
CA ARG A 241 9.05 -7.57 13.10
C ARG A 241 7.67 -7.41 12.44
N PHE A 242 7.02 -8.51 12.09
CA PHE A 242 5.74 -8.54 11.36
C PHE A 242 4.78 -9.58 11.95
N SER A 243 3.48 -9.25 11.96
CA SER A 243 2.39 -10.13 12.39
C SER A 243 1.51 -10.60 11.25
N GLY A 244 1.67 -10.07 10.04
CA GLY A 244 1.04 -10.52 8.82
C GLY A 244 1.71 -11.74 8.21
N ALA A 245 1.66 -11.85 6.89
CA ALA A 245 2.30 -12.94 6.17
C ALA A 245 3.78 -12.65 5.89
N ILE A 246 4.59 -13.71 5.82
CA ILE A 246 5.97 -13.62 5.31
C ILE A 246 5.98 -14.09 3.86
N VAL A 247 6.33 -13.18 2.94
CA VAL A 247 6.47 -13.44 1.51
C VAL A 247 7.96 -13.61 1.20
N ASN A 248 8.40 -14.84 1.02
CA ASN A 248 9.80 -15.15 0.75
C ASN A 248 9.99 -15.57 -0.71
N VAL A 249 10.73 -14.78 -1.48
CA VAL A 249 11.02 -15.00 -2.90
C VAL A 249 12.43 -15.53 -3.05
N VAL A 250 12.60 -16.62 -3.80
CA VAL A 250 13.91 -17.18 -4.15
C VAL A 250 14.12 -17.06 -5.65
N THR A 251 15.23 -16.43 -6.05
CA THR A 251 15.60 -16.29 -7.46
C THR A 251 16.43 -17.47 -7.93
N LYS A 252 16.28 -17.80 -9.21
CA LYS A 252 17.03 -18.85 -9.91
C LYS A 252 18.53 -18.62 -9.84
N SER A 253 19.25 -19.73 -9.95
CA SER A 253 20.71 -19.82 -9.97
C SER A 253 21.20 -20.38 -11.32
N GLY A 254 22.49 -20.18 -11.61
CA GLY A 254 23.11 -20.79 -12.79
C GLY A 254 23.35 -22.29 -12.58
N THR A 255 23.47 -23.04 -13.68
CA THR A 255 23.74 -24.49 -13.63
C THR A 255 25.00 -24.84 -14.41
N ASN A 256 25.36 -26.12 -14.46
CA ASN A 256 26.47 -26.61 -15.28
C ASN A 256 26.20 -26.56 -16.79
N GLU A 257 24.95 -26.32 -17.20
CA GLU A 257 24.59 -26.13 -18.60
C GLU A 257 24.35 -24.64 -18.89
N PHE A 258 24.58 -24.25 -20.13
CA PHE A 258 24.15 -22.95 -20.62
C PHE A 258 22.66 -23.03 -20.97
N HIS A 259 21.85 -22.16 -20.39
CA HIS A 259 20.41 -22.10 -20.64
C HIS A 259 19.89 -20.68 -20.52
N GLY A 260 18.72 -20.41 -21.10
CA GLY A 260 18.13 -19.09 -21.02
C GLY A 260 16.77 -18.98 -21.69
N SER A 261 16.22 -17.76 -21.69
CA SER A 261 15.01 -17.46 -22.44
C SER A 261 14.97 -16.02 -22.92
N ALA A 262 14.19 -15.75 -23.95
CA ALA A 262 13.83 -14.43 -24.43
C ALA A 262 12.33 -14.38 -24.70
N TYR A 263 11.67 -13.26 -24.39
CA TYR A 263 10.23 -13.12 -24.55
C TYR A 263 9.81 -11.70 -24.91
N GLU A 264 8.60 -11.58 -25.48
CA GLU A 264 7.86 -10.33 -25.69
C GLU A 264 6.39 -10.60 -25.40
N PHE A 265 5.74 -9.70 -24.66
CA PHE A 265 4.31 -9.67 -24.38
C PHE A 265 3.74 -8.37 -24.92
N LEU A 266 2.88 -8.49 -25.93
CA LEU A 266 2.21 -7.38 -26.58
C LEU A 266 0.75 -7.30 -26.15
N ARG A 267 0.38 -6.17 -25.57
CA ARG A 267 -1.00 -5.76 -25.35
C ARG A 267 -1.41 -4.69 -26.34
N ASN A 268 -2.62 -4.81 -26.86
CA ASN A 268 -3.20 -3.84 -27.77
C ASN A 268 -4.69 -3.64 -27.50
N ASP A 269 -5.09 -2.37 -27.46
CA ASP A 269 -6.45 -1.92 -27.22
C ASP A 269 -7.49 -2.51 -28.18
N ALA A 270 -7.08 -3.00 -29.35
CA ALA A 270 -7.96 -3.70 -30.28
C ALA A 270 -8.65 -4.94 -29.68
N MET A 271 -8.05 -5.60 -28.68
CA MET A 271 -8.62 -6.77 -28.00
C MET A 271 -9.46 -6.41 -26.76
N ASP A 272 -9.37 -5.16 -26.32
CA ASP A 272 -9.96 -4.68 -25.08
C ASP A 272 -11.39 -4.19 -25.30
N SER A 273 -12.18 -4.20 -24.23
CA SER A 273 -13.50 -3.55 -24.17
C SER A 273 -13.43 -2.23 -23.39
N HIS A 274 -14.42 -1.36 -23.56
CA HIS A 274 -14.53 -0.14 -22.74
C HIS A 274 -14.95 -0.47 -21.30
N ASN A 275 -14.55 0.36 -20.34
CA ASN A 275 -15.00 0.26 -18.95
C ASN A 275 -16.52 0.57 -18.87
N TYR A 276 -17.19 0.09 -17.81
CA TYR A 276 -18.62 0.29 -17.61
C TYR A 276 -19.05 1.76 -17.58
N PHE A 277 -18.25 2.64 -16.97
CA PHE A 277 -18.54 4.08 -16.88
C PHE A 277 -17.95 4.91 -18.02
N ASP A 278 -17.10 4.32 -18.86
CA ASP A 278 -16.47 5.02 -19.98
C ASP A 278 -17.38 5.01 -21.21
N LEU A 279 -17.53 6.18 -21.85
CA LEU A 279 -18.28 6.35 -23.09
C LEU A 279 -17.59 5.70 -24.30
N THR A 280 -16.26 5.58 -24.25
CA THR A 280 -15.44 5.06 -25.34
C THR A 280 -14.35 4.13 -24.81
N ARG A 281 -13.79 3.29 -25.68
CA ARG A 281 -12.66 2.44 -25.33
C ARG A 281 -11.39 3.29 -25.24
N GLY A 282 -10.79 3.37 -24.06
CA GLY A 282 -9.49 4.02 -23.87
C GLY A 282 -8.35 3.27 -24.56
N GLU A 283 -7.31 3.99 -24.97
CA GLU A 283 -6.06 3.39 -25.46
C GLU A 283 -5.36 2.68 -24.30
N LEU A 284 -4.95 1.43 -24.50
CA LEU A 284 -4.07 0.68 -23.60
C LEU A 284 -3.13 -0.18 -24.46
N ARG A 285 -1.87 0.22 -24.52
CA ARG A 285 -0.83 -0.49 -25.27
C ARG A 285 0.34 -0.75 -24.35
N ARG A 286 0.80 -1.99 -24.32
CA ARG A 286 1.92 -2.37 -23.47
C ARG A 286 2.82 -3.39 -24.15
N ASN A 287 4.12 -3.17 -24.04
CA ASN A 287 5.15 -4.13 -24.44
C ASN A 287 5.95 -4.51 -23.19
N GLN A 288 6.10 -5.81 -22.95
CA GLN A 288 6.94 -6.34 -21.88
C GLN A 288 7.90 -7.37 -22.47
N PHE A 289 9.14 -6.95 -22.67
CA PHE A 289 10.17 -7.76 -23.30
C PHE A 289 11.32 -8.01 -22.35
N GLY A 290 12.01 -9.12 -22.53
CA GLY A 290 13.08 -9.48 -21.62
C GLY A 290 13.65 -10.85 -21.89
N GLY A 291 14.49 -11.29 -20.97
CA GLY A 291 15.12 -12.59 -21.05
C GLY A 291 15.93 -12.95 -19.82
N THR A 292 16.37 -14.19 -19.78
CA THR A 292 17.18 -14.77 -18.72
C THR A 292 18.35 -15.53 -19.32
N ILE A 293 19.46 -15.61 -18.58
CA ILE A 293 20.64 -16.38 -18.95
C ILE A 293 21.24 -17.04 -17.70
N GLY A 294 21.56 -18.32 -17.78
CA GLY A 294 22.22 -19.11 -16.75
C GLY A 294 23.39 -19.88 -17.33
N MET A 295 24.53 -19.88 -16.64
CA MET A 295 25.75 -20.56 -17.10
C MET A 295 26.73 -20.88 -15.97
N PRO A 296 27.63 -21.86 -16.16
CA PRO A 296 28.78 -22.03 -15.29
C PRO A 296 29.89 -21.05 -15.68
N ILE A 297 30.46 -20.35 -14.70
CA ILE A 297 31.77 -19.69 -14.85
C ILE A 297 32.87 -20.74 -14.63
N VAL A 298 32.71 -21.56 -13.58
CA VAL A 298 33.56 -22.73 -13.31
C VAL A 298 32.64 -23.91 -13.02
N LYS A 299 32.67 -24.95 -13.86
CA LYS A 299 31.81 -26.13 -13.69
C LYS A 299 31.92 -26.70 -12.28
N ASN A 300 30.78 -27.08 -11.72
CA ASN A 300 30.57 -27.60 -10.37
C ASN A 300 30.95 -26.66 -9.21
N LYS A 301 31.36 -25.41 -9.50
CA LYS A 301 31.89 -24.50 -8.47
C LYS A 301 31.30 -23.11 -8.52
N LEU A 302 31.31 -22.44 -9.67
CA LEU A 302 30.92 -21.03 -9.78
C LEU A 302 29.89 -20.88 -10.90
N PHE A 303 28.73 -20.36 -10.57
CA PHE A 303 27.58 -20.23 -11.45
C PHE A 303 27.12 -18.78 -11.53
N PHE A 304 26.62 -18.39 -12.70
CA PHE A 304 26.04 -17.08 -12.95
C PHE A 304 24.62 -17.22 -13.48
N PHE A 305 23.73 -16.37 -12.99
CA PHE A 305 22.39 -16.18 -13.53
C PHE A 305 22.12 -14.68 -13.67
N GLY A 306 21.45 -14.28 -14.74
CA GLY A 306 21.03 -12.89 -14.94
C GLY A 306 19.69 -12.80 -15.67
N ASP A 307 18.97 -11.72 -15.42
CA ASP A 307 17.69 -11.42 -16.05
C ASP A 307 17.54 -9.94 -16.36
N TYR A 308 16.70 -9.65 -17.36
CA TYR A 308 16.30 -8.31 -17.72
C TYR A 308 14.83 -8.31 -18.17
N GLN A 309 14.08 -7.29 -17.78
CA GLN A 309 12.75 -7.00 -18.32
C GLN A 309 12.56 -5.50 -18.50
N GLY A 310 12.14 -5.09 -19.70
CA GLY A 310 11.66 -3.74 -19.99
C GLY A 310 10.14 -3.74 -20.16
N THR A 311 9.45 -2.84 -19.46
CA THR A 311 8.03 -2.54 -19.64
C THR A 311 7.87 -1.16 -20.27
N ARG A 312 7.07 -1.07 -21.33
CA ARG A 312 6.65 0.19 -21.95
C ARG A 312 5.13 0.20 -22.04
N GLU A 313 4.48 1.13 -21.38
CA GLU A 313 3.01 1.27 -21.39
C GLU A 313 2.61 2.67 -21.85
N VAL A 314 1.53 2.74 -22.62
CA VAL A 314 0.80 3.96 -22.95
C VAL A 314 -0.68 3.69 -22.67
N LYS A 315 -1.30 4.54 -21.85
CA LYS A 315 -2.72 4.41 -21.49
C LYS A 315 -3.43 5.76 -21.58
N GLY A 316 -4.55 5.82 -22.29
CA GLY A 316 -5.42 6.99 -22.31
C GLY A 316 -6.09 7.17 -20.94
N VAL A 317 -6.05 8.39 -20.40
CA VAL A 317 -6.64 8.72 -19.10
C VAL A 317 -7.87 9.58 -19.33
N SER A 318 -9.04 9.05 -18.98
CA SER A 318 -10.30 9.77 -19.04
C SER A 318 -10.35 10.83 -17.94
N THR A 319 -10.72 12.06 -18.30
CA THR A 319 -11.03 13.11 -17.32
C THR A 319 -12.39 12.92 -16.64
N GLY A 320 -13.21 11.98 -17.12
CA GLY A 320 -14.64 11.95 -16.81
C GLY A 320 -15.36 13.16 -17.39
N ILE A 321 -16.57 13.42 -16.90
CA ILE A 321 -17.34 14.63 -17.21
C ILE A 321 -16.98 15.68 -16.18
N ILE A 322 -16.39 16.79 -16.63
CA ILE A 322 -16.05 17.94 -15.80
C ILE A 322 -16.96 19.09 -16.25
N PRO A 323 -17.84 19.64 -15.40
CA PRO A 323 -18.56 20.84 -15.76
C PRO A 323 -17.56 21.98 -15.99
N VAL A 324 -17.81 22.85 -16.98
CA VAL A 324 -16.90 23.95 -17.34
C VAL A 324 -17.73 25.18 -17.68
N PRO A 325 -17.15 26.40 -17.62
CA PRO A 325 -17.88 27.61 -17.99
C PRO A 325 -18.30 27.56 -19.47
N SER A 326 -19.44 28.17 -19.78
CA SER A 326 -19.96 28.27 -21.14
C SER A 326 -19.05 29.11 -22.04
N ASN A 327 -19.23 29.01 -23.36
CA ASN A 327 -18.47 29.86 -24.29
C ASN A 327 -18.77 31.35 -24.11
N LEU A 328 -19.98 31.72 -23.64
CA LEU A 328 -20.33 33.10 -23.33
C LEU A 328 -19.64 33.54 -22.04
N GLU A 329 -19.74 32.74 -20.98
CA GLU A 329 -19.15 33.04 -19.67
C GLU A 329 -17.64 33.28 -19.80
N ARG A 330 -16.93 32.48 -20.61
CA ARG A 330 -15.48 32.63 -20.92
C ARG A 330 -15.11 33.99 -21.54
N THR A 331 -16.06 34.70 -22.12
CA THR A 331 -15.87 36.06 -22.66
C THR A 331 -16.30 37.16 -21.69
N GLY A 332 -16.78 36.80 -20.50
CA GLY A 332 -17.32 37.68 -19.48
C GLY A 332 -18.83 37.93 -19.60
N ASP A 333 -19.51 37.28 -20.56
CA ASP A 333 -20.95 37.41 -20.77
C ASP A 333 -21.69 36.27 -20.07
N PHE A 334 -22.44 36.59 -19.03
CA PHE A 334 -23.18 35.63 -18.21
C PHE A 334 -24.69 35.65 -18.53
N SER A 335 -25.06 36.00 -19.77
CA SER A 335 -26.46 36.02 -20.22
C SER A 335 -27.15 34.67 -20.28
N ASP A 336 -26.41 33.57 -20.16
CA ASP A 336 -26.90 32.19 -20.21
C ASP A 336 -26.97 31.49 -18.84
N LEU A 337 -26.72 32.20 -17.72
CA LEU A 337 -26.78 31.67 -16.35
C LEU A 337 -28.07 30.88 -16.04
N ALA A 338 -29.21 31.35 -16.55
CA ALA A 338 -30.49 30.69 -16.34
C ALA A 338 -30.57 29.29 -16.98
N THR A 339 -29.67 29.00 -17.93
CA THR A 339 -29.60 27.73 -18.66
C THR A 339 -28.40 26.87 -18.27
N THR A 340 -27.30 27.47 -17.79
CA THR A 340 -26.09 26.73 -17.41
C THR A 340 -26.23 26.05 -16.05
N GLY A 341 -27.11 26.55 -15.17
CA GLY A 341 -27.33 25.94 -13.85
C GLY A 341 -26.15 26.13 -12.88
N PHE A 342 -25.14 26.92 -13.24
CA PHE A 342 -24.16 27.46 -12.31
C PHE A 342 -24.81 28.62 -11.52
N GLY A 343 -24.42 28.82 -10.26
CA GLY A 343 -25.10 29.72 -9.31
C GLY A 343 -25.44 31.12 -9.85
N ALA A 344 -26.50 31.72 -9.30
CA ALA A 344 -26.96 33.05 -9.71
C ALA A 344 -26.03 34.17 -9.20
N PHE A 345 -25.92 35.27 -9.96
CA PHE A 345 -25.18 36.49 -9.61
C PHE A 345 -25.89 37.31 -8.50
N THR A 346 -26.13 36.68 -7.35
CA THR A 346 -26.90 37.26 -6.23
C THR A 346 -26.01 37.89 -5.18
N GLY A 347 -24.68 37.90 -5.39
CA GLY A 347 -23.71 38.52 -4.50
C GLY A 347 -23.77 40.05 -4.49
N THR A 348 -23.21 40.62 -3.42
CA THR A 348 -22.94 42.05 -3.30
C THR A 348 -21.45 42.28 -3.10
N VAL A 349 -20.93 43.42 -3.55
CA VAL A 349 -19.54 43.80 -3.31
C VAL A 349 -19.30 43.83 -1.81
N ARG A 350 -18.45 42.94 -1.30
CA ARG A 350 -18.25 42.83 0.16
C ARG A 350 -17.80 44.17 0.77
N SER A 351 -18.42 44.57 1.88
CA SER A 351 -18.11 45.85 2.53
C SER A 351 -16.95 45.80 3.52
N GLY A 352 -16.07 46.81 3.44
CA GLY A 352 -15.04 47.19 4.41
C GLY A 352 -15.05 48.71 4.67
N SER A 353 -14.49 49.15 5.79
CA SER A 353 -14.48 50.53 6.31
C SER A 353 -13.27 51.42 5.96
N SER A 354 -12.36 51.03 5.05
CA SER A 354 -11.13 51.75 4.64
C SER A 354 -10.95 51.84 3.10
N PRO A 355 -10.03 52.67 2.56
CA PRO A 355 -9.85 52.89 1.11
C PRO A 355 -9.28 51.70 0.29
N THR A 356 -9.01 50.54 0.90
CA THR A 356 -8.52 49.31 0.25
C THR A 356 -9.63 48.27 0.00
N ASN A 357 -10.88 48.72 0.01
CA ASN A 357 -12.05 47.91 -0.30
C ASN A 357 -12.01 47.41 -1.76
N PHE A 358 -12.38 46.14 -2.00
CA PHE A 358 -12.56 45.56 -3.33
C PHE A 358 -13.39 46.46 -4.28
N ALA A 359 -14.38 47.19 -3.75
CA ALA A 359 -15.16 48.21 -4.43
C ALA A 359 -14.29 49.34 -5.06
N ALA A 360 -13.24 49.78 -4.39
CA ALA A 360 -12.31 50.78 -4.91
C ALA A 360 -11.46 50.22 -6.07
N VAL A 361 -11.03 48.95 -5.95
CA VAL A 361 -10.33 48.24 -7.03
C VAL A 361 -11.23 48.10 -8.25
N LEU A 362 -12.48 47.67 -8.06
CA LEU A 362 -13.47 47.61 -9.12
C LEU A 362 -13.75 48.99 -9.72
N SER A 363 -13.88 50.03 -8.89
CA SER A 363 -14.09 51.41 -9.36
C SER A 363 -12.98 51.88 -10.29
N HIS A 364 -11.72 51.60 -9.90
CA HIS A 364 -10.56 51.92 -10.71
C HIS A 364 -10.52 51.11 -12.01
N ARG A 365 -10.78 49.80 -11.93
CA ARG A 365 -10.80 48.90 -13.09
C ARG A 365 -11.93 49.22 -14.09
N LEU A 366 -13.06 49.72 -13.60
CA LEU A 366 -14.27 50.00 -14.40
C LEU A 366 -14.37 51.45 -14.89
N GLY A 367 -13.72 52.39 -14.21
CA GLY A 367 -13.77 53.82 -14.55
C GLY A 367 -15.05 54.53 -14.09
N TYR A 368 -15.85 53.91 -13.22
CA TYR A 368 -16.99 54.53 -12.51
C TYR A 368 -17.02 54.05 -11.06
N ASN A 369 -17.74 54.79 -10.20
CA ASN A 369 -17.78 54.49 -8.77
C ASN A 369 -18.61 53.23 -8.50
N VAL A 370 -18.00 52.25 -7.84
CA VAL A 370 -18.62 51.05 -7.27
C VAL A 370 -18.63 51.19 -5.76
N SER A 371 -19.77 50.92 -5.14
CA SER A 371 -19.96 51.09 -3.70
C SER A 371 -19.93 49.76 -2.95
N PRO A 372 -19.53 49.76 -1.66
CA PRO A 372 -19.70 48.60 -0.80
C PRO A 372 -21.18 48.19 -0.71
N ASN A 373 -21.44 46.88 -0.66
CA ASN A 373 -22.76 46.24 -0.68
C ASN A 373 -23.59 46.49 -1.95
N GLU A 374 -23.00 47.06 -3.01
CA GLU A 374 -23.66 47.17 -4.30
C GLU A 374 -23.86 45.78 -4.92
N ASN A 375 -25.04 45.52 -5.49
CA ASN A 375 -25.32 44.25 -6.15
C ASN A 375 -24.43 44.09 -7.37
N TYR A 376 -23.79 42.93 -7.54
CA TYR A 376 -23.02 42.68 -8.76
C TYR A 376 -23.91 42.74 -10.01
N TRP A 377 -25.14 42.24 -9.90
CA TRP A 377 -26.18 42.37 -10.91
C TRP A 377 -27.57 42.28 -10.28
N SER A 378 -28.57 42.87 -10.92
CA SER A 378 -29.97 42.67 -10.55
C SER A 378 -30.88 42.76 -11.79
N PRO A 379 -32.02 42.03 -11.81
CA PRO A 379 -32.98 42.14 -12.91
C PRO A 379 -33.41 43.59 -13.15
N GLY A 380 -33.25 44.07 -14.38
CA GLY A 380 -33.56 45.44 -14.78
C GLY A 380 -32.36 46.40 -14.83
N CYS A 381 -31.17 45.98 -14.36
CA CYS A 381 -29.92 46.71 -14.57
C CYS A 381 -29.28 46.32 -15.91
N THR A 382 -29.59 47.07 -16.97
CA THR A 382 -29.27 46.68 -18.36
C THR A 382 -28.32 47.64 -19.07
N THR A 383 -28.08 48.84 -18.54
CA THR A 383 -27.29 49.89 -19.19
C THR A 383 -26.14 50.40 -18.32
N LEU A 384 -25.08 50.90 -18.96
CA LEU A 384 -23.95 51.52 -18.27
C LEU A 384 -24.38 52.72 -17.40
N ALA A 385 -25.38 53.49 -17.82
CA ALA A 385 -25.89 54.61 -17.04
C ALA A 385 -26.49 54.16 -15.70
N GLN A 386 -27.14 52.99 -15.65
CA GLN A 386 -27.65 52.41 -14.41
C GLN A 386 -26.51 51.93 -13.50
N ALA A 387 -25.45 51.35 -14.08
CA ALA A 387 -24.26 50.97 -13.31
C ALA A 387 -23.52 52.19 -12.74
N GLN A 388 -23.36 53.25 -13.54
CA GLN A 388 -22.80 54.54 -13.09
C GLN A 388 -23.66 55.24 -12.02
N ALA A 389 -24.96 54.92 -11.97
CA ALA A 389 -25.89 55.39 -10.95
C ALA A 389 -25.92 54.50 -9.69
N GLY A 390 -25.11 53.44 -9.62
CA GLY A 390 -25.01 52.55 -8.46
C GLY A 390 -26.15 51.52 -8.34
N VAL A 391 -26.85 51.21 -9.44
CA VAL A 391 -27.93 50.20 -9.45
C VAL A 391 -27.37 48.78 -9.45
N CYS A 392 -26.24 48.56 -10.12
CA CYS A 392 -25.49 47.32 -10.10
C CYS A 392 -24.06 47.53 -10.63
N VAL A 393 -23.15 46.62 -10.29
CA VAL A 393 -21.76 46.69 -10.78
C VAL A 393 -21.66 46.37 -12.26
N PHE A 394 -22.26 45.27 -12.74
CA PHE A 394 -22.12 44.78 -14.11
C PHE A 394 -23.47 44.77 -14.84
N PRO A 395 -23.78 45.75 -15.69
CA PRO A 395 -25.08 45.83 -16.36
C PRO A 395 -25.21 44.81 -17.50
N GLY A 396 -26.43 44.29 -17.70
CA GLY A 396 -26.77 43.48 -18.86
C GLY A 396 -28.20 42.96 -18.85
N ALA A 397 -28.82 42.88 -20.03
CA ALA A 397 -30.26 42.65 -20.18
C ALA A 397 -30.72 41.23 -19.83
N ALA A 398 -29.91 40.23 -20.19
CA ALA A 398 -30.20 38.82 -19.95
C ALA A 398 -29.33 38.20 -18.83
N GLY A 399 -28.34 38.96 -18.33
CA GLY A 399 -27.38 38.58 -17.30
C GLY A 399 -26.24 39.59 -17.25
N PRO A 400 -25.35 39.53 -16.26
CA PRO A 400 -24.23 40.46 -16.14
C PRO A 400 -23.19 40.29 -17.25
N ILE A 401 -22.58 41.39 -17.66
CA ILE A 401 -21.41 41.39 -18.54
C ILE A 401 -20.23 41.97 -17.75
N ILE A 402 -19.25 41.12 -17.41
CA ILE A 402 -18.00 41.55 -16.77
C ILE A 402 -17.04 42.06 -17.87
N PRO A 403 -16.78 43.37 -17.97
CA PRO A 403 -15.84 43.89 -18.95
C PRO A 403 -14.42 43.43 -18.64
N LYS A 404 -13.61 43.20 -19.67
CA LYS A 404 -12.20 42.75 -19.54
C LYS A 404 -11.33 43.67 -18.68
N SER A 405 -11.68 44.94 -18.51
CA SER A 405 -10.96 45.86 -17.64
C SER A 405 -11.10 45.51 -16.16
N ALA A 406 -12.18 44.81 -15.77
CA ALA A 406 -12.40 44.29 -14.43
C ALA A 406 -11.63 43.00 -14.13
N TRP A 407 -11.12 42.32 -15.17
CA TRP A 407 -10.49 41.02 -15.01
C TRP A 407 -9.14 41.13 -14.31
N ASP A 408 -8.85 40.16 -13.45
CA ASP A 408 -7.57 40.04 -12.77
C ASP A 408 -6.46 39.61 -13.74
N SER A 409 -5.24 40.09 -13.52
CA SER A 409 -4.10 39.73 -14.37
C SER A 409 -3.80 38.25 -14.35
N VAL A 410 -3.99 37.57 -13.22
CA VAL A 410 -3.80 36.13 -13.10
C VAL A 410 -4.87 35.39 -13.89
N ALA A 411 -6.13 35.78 -13.72
CA ALA A 411 -7.26 35.15 -14.42
C ALA A 411 -7.10 35.24 -15.94
N VAL A 412 -6.72 36.40 -16.47
CA VAL A 412 -6.45 36.60 -17.90
C VAL A 412 -5.39 35.63 -18.43
N LYS A 413 -4.30 35.43 -17.68
CA LYS A 413 -3.17 34.59 -18.09
C LYS A 413 -3.42 33.10 -17.90
N THR A 414 -4.30 32.73 -16.98
CA THR A 414 -4.56 31.33 -16.63
C THR A 414 -5.89 30.79 -17.20
N LEU A 415 -6.76 31.64 -17.75
CA LEU A 415 -8.01 31.23 -18.43
C LEU A 415 -7.78 30.18 -19.54
N GLN A 416 -6.61 30.20 -20.18
CA GLN A 416 -6.22 29.20 -21.20
C GLN A 416 -6.18 27.76 -20.68
N PHE A 417 -6.03 27.57 -19.36
CA PHE A 417 -5.97 26.26 -18.72
C PHE A 417 -7.35 25.68 -18.41
N ILE A 418 -8.41 26.50 -18.47
CA ILE A 418 -9.78 26.03 -18.33
C ILE A 418 -10.25 25.51 -19.70
N PRO A 419 -10.57 24.21 -19.86
CA PRO A 419 -10.98 23.65 -21.15
C PRO A 419 -12.31 24.23 -21.64
N ALA A 420 -12.47 24.37 -22.95
CA ALA A 420 -13.73 24.80 -23.54
C ALA A 420 -14.79 23.68 -23.47
N PRO A 421 -16.08 24.01 -23.33
CA PRO A 421 -17.14 23.00 -23.31
C PRO A 421 -17.24 22.28 -24.65
N ILE A 422 -17.43 20.96 -24.60
CA ILE A 422 -17.67 20.11 -25.77
C ILE A 422 -19.14 19.71 -25.93
N GLY A 423 -19.96 19.99 -24.92
CA GLY A 423 -21.39 19.68 -24.89
C GLY A 423 -22.09 20.24 -23.66
N ILE A 424 -23.37 19.94 -23.53
CA ILE A 424 -24.24 20.35 -22.42
C ILE A 424 -24.86 19.09 -21.80
N GLN A 425 -24.84 19.00 -20.47
CA GLN A 425 -25.45 17.90 -19.70
C GLN A 425 -26.97 18.03 -19.67
N SER A 426 -27.68 16.98 -19.26
CA SER A 426 -29.13 17.04 -19.06
C SER A 426 -29.56 18.06 -17.99
N SER A 427 -28.66 18.41 -17.07
CA SER A 427 -28.84 19.47 -16.07
C SER A 427 -28.72 20.90 -16.64
N GLY A 428 -28.33 21.07 -17.90
CA GLY A 428 -28.05 22.37 -18.53
C GLY A 428 -26.59 22.81 -18.40
N GLN A 429 -25.78 22.14 -17.59
CA GLN A 429 -24.37 22.48 -17.39
C GLN A 429 -23.50 22.16 -18.61
N PRO A 430 -22.76 23.13 -19.18
CA PRO A 430 -21.70 22.85 -20.13
C PRO A 430 -20.62 21.95 -19.49
N TYR A 431 -20.02 21.06 -20.27
CA TYR A 431 -19.00 20.14 -19.77
C TYR A 431 -17.86 19.92 -20.75
N PHE A 432 -16.71 19.51 -20.19
CA PHE A 432 -15.55 18.99 -20.88
C PHE A 432 -15.35 17.52 -20.53
N SER A 433 -14.90 16.73 -21.51
CA SER A 433 -14.47 15.35 -21.31
C SER A 433 -13.45 14.96 -22.38
N SER A 434 -12.34 14.34 -21.99
CA SER A 434 -11.35 13.83 -22.94
C SER A 434 -10.65 12.60 -22.39
N SER A 435 -10.20 11.74 -23.30
CA SER A 435 -9.27 10.62 -23.04
C SER A 435 -7.99 10.73 -23.86
N ASP A 436 -7.74 11.90 -24.48
CA ASP A 436 -6.60 12.14 -25.37
C ASP A 436 -5.27 12.24 -24.63
N GLN A 437 -5.32 12.64 -23.36
CA GLN A 437 -4.16 12.71 -22.49
C GLN A 437 -3.74 11.29 -22.09
N LYS A 438 -2.44 11.01 -22.18
CA LYS A 438 -1.91 9.66 -22.01
C LYS A 438 -0.96 9.61 -20.83
N SER A 439 -1.13 8.59 -20.00
CA SER A 439 -0.09 8.17 -19.08
C SER A 439 0.93 7.30 -19.79
N HIS A 440 2.17 7.34 -19.30
CA HIS A 440 3.28 6.58 -19.84
C HIS A 440 4.03 5.87 -18.72
N VAL A 441 4.30 4.57 -18.89
CA VAL A 441 5.19 3.82 -18.01
C VAL A 441 6.43 3.41 -18.78
N ARG A 442 7.60 3.72 -18.23
CA ARG A 442 8.88 3.12 -18.61
C ARG A 442 9.48 2.48 -17.36
N ASP A 443 9.66 1.18 -17.38
CA ASP A 443 10.27 0.42 -16.29
C ASP A 443 11.32 -0.53 -16.88
N ASP A 444 12.54 -0.50 -16.34
CA ASP A 444 13.65 -1.36 -16.72
C ASP A 444 14.20 -2.05 -15.48
N LYS A 445 14.05 -3.38 -15.43
CA LYS A 445 14.48 -4.24 -14.33
C LYS A 445 15.64 -5.11 -14.76
N PHE A 446 16.59 -5.29 -13.85
CA PHE A 446 17.74 -6.18 -14.03
C PHE A 446 18.03 -6.91 -12.72
N GLY A 447 18.34 -8.19 -12.83
CA GLY A 447 18.78 -9.03 -11.73
C GLY A 447 20.03 -9.82 -12.11
N SER A 448 20.89 -10.07 -11.14
CA SER A 448 22.06 -10.93 -11.29
C SER A 448 22.34 -11.70 -10.01
N LYS A 449 22.68 -12.97 -10.15
CA LYS A 449 23.04 -13.87 -9.05
C LYS A 449 24.32 -14.62 -9.40
N VAL A 450 25.24 -14.68 -8.45
CA VAL A 450 26.48 -15.47 -8.55
C VAL A 450 26.54 -16.42 -7.37
N ASP A 451 26.66 -17.71 -7.64
CA ASP A 451 26.72 -18.76 -6.63
C ASP A 451 28.05 -19.52 -6.71
N LEU A 452 28.78 -19.56 -5.59
CA LEU A 452 30.05 -20.24 -5.42
C LEU A 452 29.88 -21.41 -4.44
N ASN A 453 29.89 -22.62 -4.96
CA ASN A 453 29.98 -23.85 -4.18
C ASN A 453 31.45 -24.15 -3.83
N THR A 454 31.78 -24.11 -2.55
CA THR A 454 33.12 -24.44 -2.04
C THR A 454 33.33 -25.94 -1.84
N GLY A 455 32.31 -26.76 -2.11
CA GLY A 455 32.30 -28.21 -1.88
C GLY A 455 32.00 -28.54 -0.43
N HIS A 456 33.04 -28.58 0.41
CA HIS A 456 32.92 -29.04 1.81
C HIS A 456 32.62 -27.89 2.80
N GLY A 457 32.89 -26.64 2.43
CA GLY A 457 32.68 -25.47 3.31
C GLY A 457 31.27 -24.87 3.23
N GLY A 458 30.49 -25.23 2.20
CA GLY A 458 29.17 -24.67 1.90
C GLY A 458 29.15 -23.76 0.66
N THR A 459 28.19 -22.84 0.56
CA THR A 459 27.89 -22.07 -0.67
C THR A 459 27.87 -20.58 -0.38
N LEU A 460 28.53 -19.74 -1.20
CA LEU A 460 28.44 -18.27 -1.20
C LEU A 460 27.62 -17.75 -2.39
N THR A 461 26.61 -16.95 -2.09
CA THR A 461 25.73 -16.27 -3.01
C THR A 461 25.92 -14.75 -2.93
N PHE A 462 25.98 -14.12 -4.10
CA PHE A 462 25.87 -12.68 -4.27
C PHE A 462 24.69 -12.41 -5.20
N TYR A 463 23.76 -11.57 -4.76
CA TYR A 463 22.61 -11.15 -5.53
C TYR A 463 22.54 -9.61 -5.60
N TYR A 464 22.36 -9.10 -6.81
CA TYR A 464 22.13 -7.69 -7.07
C TYR A 464 20.94 -7.53 -8.02
N THR A 465 20.04 -6.62 -7.67
CA THR A 465 18.95 -6.22 -8.57
C THR A 465 18.76 -4.71 -8.54
N PHE A 466 18.30 -4.16 -9.66
CA PHE A 466 17.73 -2.83 -9.70
C PHE A 466 16.47 -2.79 -10.57
N ASP A 467 15.59 -1.86 -10.22
CA ASP A 467 14.38 -1.48 -10.94
C ASP A 467 14.46 0.04 -11.13
N ASP A 468 14.45 0.52 -12.38
CA ASP A 468 14.50 1.94 -12.72
C ASP A 468 13.28 2.35 -13.55
N ALA A 469 12.30 2.93 -12.87
CA ALA A 469 11.00 3.20 -13.43
C ALA A 469 10.64 4.70 -13.45
N SER A 470 9.71 5.03 -14.33
CA SER A 470 9.15 6.36 -14.51
C SER A 470 7.71 6.24 -14.97
N TYR A 471 6.79 6.81 -14.18
CA TYR A 471 5.37 6.87 -14.49
C TYR A 471 4.94 8.32 -14.72
N LEU A 472 4.51 8.67 -15.93
CA LEU A 472 3.90 9.96 -16.24
C LEU A 472 2.39 9.83 -16.06
N ASN A 473 1.80 10.70 -15.24
CA ASN A 473 0.37 10.86 -15.11
C ASN A 473 -0.04 12.26 -15.60
N PRO A 474 -0.93 12.37 -16.61
CA PRO A 474 -1.42 13.67 -17.08
C PRO A 474 -2.33 14.38 -16.06
N PHE A 475 -2.96 13.64 -15.15
CA PHE A 475 -3.83 14.15 -14.08
C PHE A 475 -3.36 13.59 -12.72
N PRO A 476 -2.22 14.09 -12.19
CA PRO A 476 -1.49 13.49 -11.08
C PRO A 476 -2.08 13.71 -9.67
N SER A 477 -3.11 14.54 -9.53
CA SER A 477 -3.79 14.76 -8.24
C SER A 477 -5.30 14.92 -8.43
N THR A 478 -6.04 14.76 -7.34
CA THR A 478 -7.49 15.03 -7.26
C THR A 478 -7.84 16.50 -7.49
N PHE A 479 -6.85 17.39 -7.43
CA PHE A 479 -6.95 18.84 -7.64
C PHE A 479 -6.31 19.26 -8.97
N VAL A 480 -6.20 18.36 -9.94
CA VAL A 480 -5.75 18.66 -11.30
C VAL A 480 -6.56 17.77 -12.25
N ASN A 481 -7.63 18.32 -12.80
CA ASN A 481 -8.50 17.62 -13.75
C ASN A 481 -8.50 18.28 -15.14
N ALA A 482 -7.84 19.42 -15.30
CA ALA A 482 -7.58 20.07 -16.57
C ALA A 482 -6.23 19.63 -17.20
N PRO A 483 -6.12 19.56 -18.55
CA PRO A 483 -4.86 19.26 -19.23
C PRO A 483 -3.77 20.34 -19.03
N GLY A 484 -2.51 19.97 -19.27
CA GLY A 484 -1.36 20.89 -19.25
C GLY A 484 -0.55 20.94 -17.96
N PHE A 485 -0.79 19.99 -17.05
CA PHE A 485 -0.16 19.89 -15.73
C PHE A 485 0.32 18.48 -15.43
N ALA A 486 0.80 17.77 -16.46
CA ALA A 486 1.32 16.44 -16.30
C ALA A 486 2.49 16.40 -15.31
N ALA A 487 2.60 15.29 -14.58
CA ALA A 487 3.72 15.02 -13.69
C ALA A 487 4.27 13.62 -13.89
N VAL A 488 5.55 13.47 -13.57
CA VAL A 488 6.27 12.22 -13.62
C VAL A 488 6.64 11.76 -12.21
N THR A 489 6.50 10.47 -11.95
CA THR A 489 6.97 9.81 -10.74
C THR A 489 8.12 8.86 -11.12
N PRO A 490 9.38 9.34 -11.10
CA PRO A 490 10.53 8.47 -11.20
C PRO A 490 10.74 7.70 -9.90
N SER A 491 11.05 6.41 -10.01
CA SER A 491 11.41 5.55 -8.87
C SER A 491 12.59 4.65 -9.23
N ARG A 492 13.39 4.33 -8.21
CA ARG A 492 14.49 3.38 -8.32
C ARG A 492 14.58 2.54 -7.06
N ALA A 493 14.54 1.22 -7.23
CA ALA A 493 14.79 0.27 -6.16
C ALA A 493 16.08 -0.51 -6.46
N GLN A 494 16.88 -0.78 -5.43
CA GLN A 494 18.12 -1.56 -5.54
C GLN A 494 18.27 -2.45 -4.31
N GLN A 495 18.74 -3.67 -4.51
CA GLN A 495 19.11 -4.56 -3.41
C GLN A 495 20.48 -5.16 -3.69
N TYR A 496 21.31 -5.18 -2.65
CA TYR A 496 22.52 -5.97 -2.56
C TYR A 496 22.32 -6.98 -1.45
N ASN A 497 22.28 -8.26 -1.81
CA ASN A 497 22.14 -9.34 -0.84
C ASN A 497 23.33 -10.28 -0.97
N VAL A 498 24.05 -10.42 0.13
CA VAL A 498 25.21 -11.31 0.22
C VAL A 498 24.89 -12.38 1.26
N GLY A 499 25.23 -13.61 0.91
CA GLY A 499 25.66 -14.51 1.95
C GLY A 499 26.13 -15.88 1.46
N TYR A 500 26.84 -16.58 2.32
CA TYR A 500 27.18 -17.98 2.39
C TYR A 500 26.76 -18.93 3.54
N THR A 501 26.20 -20.07 3.21
CA THR A 501 25.96 -21.11 4.22
C THR A 501 27.28 -21.78 4.57
N THR A 502 27.63 -21.85 5.87
CA THR A 502 28.81 -22.60 6.36
C THR A 502 28.39 -23.94 6.94
N ILE A 503 28.97 -25.02 6.43
CA ILE A 503 28.77 -26.37 6.97
C ILE A 503 30.00 -26.74 7.80
N PHE A 504 29.87 -26.70 9.13
CA PHE A 504 30.98 -27.10 10.02
C PHE A 504 31.16 -28.62 10.09
N ASN A 505 30.02 -29.33 10.09
CA ASN A 505 29.93 -30.77 10.09
C ASN A 505 28.50 -31.18 9.67
N PRO A 506 28.22 -32.47 9.43
CA PRO A 506 26.89 -32.97 9.05
C PRO A 506 25.70 -32.50 9.88
N THR A 507 25.91 -32.12 11.15
CA THR A 507 24.83 -31.75 12.08
C THR A 507 24.87 -30.30 12.51
N THR A 508 25.81 -29.48 12.00
CA THR A 508 26.01 -28.11 12.44
C THR A 508 26.22 -27.17 11.26
N VAL A 509 25.31 -26.21 11.10
CA VAL A 509 25.31 -25.25 9.98
C VAL A 509 25.09 -23.83 10.50
N ASN A 510 25.70 -22.85 9.84
CA ASN A 510 25.45 -21.43 10.05
C ASN A 510 25.11 -20.71 8.75
N GLU A 511 24.24 -19.71 8.84
CA GLU A 511 23.71 -18.89 7.76
C GLU A 511 23.76 -17.41 8.20
N LEU A 512 24.75 -16.59 7.77
CA LEU A 512 24.75 -15.11 7.91
C LEU A 512 24.33 -14.23 6.67
N HIS A 513 23.12 -13.67 6.58
CA HIS A 513 22.79 -12.74 5.48
C HIS A 513 23.21 -11.30 5.80
N VAL A 514 23.78 -10.62 4.80
CA VAL A 514 24.01 -9.17 4.83
C VAL A 514 23.26 -8.55 3.67
N ASN A 515 22.33 -7.64 3.98
CA ASN A 515 21.41 -7.06 3.02
C ASN A 515 21.46 -5.52 3.09
N TYR A 516 21.51 -4.90 1.92
CA TYR A 516 21.34 -3.46 1.77
C TYR A 516 20.30 -3.19 0.69
N THR A 517 19.18 -2.60 1.09
CA THR A 517 18.11 -2.19 0.19
C THR A 517 18.02 -0.67 0.15
N ARG A 518 17.93 -0.12 -1.06
CA ARG A 518 17.74 1.31 -1.31
C ARG A 518 16.54 1.51 -2.21
N PHE A 519 15.58 2.29 -1.76
CA PHE A 519 14.45 2.74 -2.55
C PHE A 519 14.45 4.27 -2.60
N ALA A 520 14.27 4.85 -3.78
CA ALA A 520 14.18 6.28 -3.95
C ALA A 520 13.13 6.62 -4.99
N PHE A 521 12.24 7.57 -4.69
CA PHE A 521 11.30 8.08 -5.67
C PHE A 521 10.99 9.55 -5.45
N VAL A 522 10.45 10.20 -6.49
CA VAL A 522 9.89 11.55 -6.39
C VAL A 522 8.49 11.51 -6.96
N ARG A 523 7.48 11.52 -6.08
CA ARG A 523 6.07 11.53 -6.47
C ARG A 523 5.72 12.84 -7.16
N ASN A 524 4.90 12.76 -8.21
CA ASN A 524 4.22 13.91 -8.82
C ASN A 524 5.17 15.05 -9.22
N LYS A 525 6.39 14.75 -9.68
CA LYS A 525 7.33 15.77 -10.15
C LYS A 525 6.75 16.45 -11.40
N PRO A 526 6.38 17.74 -11.36
CA PRO A 526 5.77 18.41 -12.51
C PRO A 526 6.73 18.45 -13.70
N VAL A 527 6.19 18.21 -14.89
CA VAL A 527 6.89 18.39 -16.18
C VAL A 527 6.26 19.46 -17.06
N GLU A 528 5.04 19.86 -16.73
CA GLU A 528 4.28 20.95 -17.37
C GLU A 528 3.80 21.95 -16.30
N GLY A 529 3.25 23.09 -16.73
CA GLY A 529 2.79 24.15 -15.82
C GLY A 529 3.89 24.95 -15.11
N LEU A 530 5.17 24.66 -15.37
CA LEU A 530 6.33 25.35 -14.81
C LEU A 530 6.61 26.69 -15.51
N GLY A 531 7.10 27.68 -14.76
CA GLY A 531 7.48 28.99 -15.27
C GLY A 531 7.58 30.02 -14.15
N ASP A 532 8.18 31.19 -14.42
CA ASP A 532 8.17 32.27 -13.42
C ASP A 532 6.73 32.68 -13.11
N ILE A 533 6.38 32.80 -11.84
CA ILE A 533 5.00 33.04 -11.42
C ILE A 533 4.42 34.36 -11.99
N THR A 534 5.29 35.34 -12.25
CA THR A 534 4.92 36.61 -12.89
C THR A 534 4.43 36.45 -14.34
N SER A 535 4.88 35.40 -15.04
CA SER A 535 4.42 35.10 -16.40
C SER A 535 2.93 34.68 -16.42
N PHE A 536 2.43 34.20 -15.29
CA PHE A 536 1.02 33.84 -15.08
C PHE A 536 0.22 34.95 -14.42
N GLY A 537 0.76 36.17 -14.33
CA GLY A 537 0.05 37.37 -13.85
C GLY A 537 0.10 37.61 -12.34
N PHE A 538 0.80 36.76 -11.58
CA PHE A 538 0.99 36.94 -10.13
C PHE A 538 2.03 38.02 -9.83
N THR A 539 1.87 38.70 -8.70
CA THR A 539 2.95 39.50 -8.11
C THR A 539 3.92 38.57 -7.40
N LYS A 540 5.23 38.75 -7.62
CA LYS A 540 6.29 37.99 -6.93
C LYS A 540 6.93 38.84 -5.84
N GLY A 541 6.99 38.32 -4.61
CA GLY A 541 7.52 39.05 -3.45
C GLY A 541 6.60 40.16 -2.94
N GLY A 542 7.02 40.88 -1.90
CA GLY A 542 6.14 41.82 -1.20
C GLY A 542 4.91 41.12 -0.66
N LEU A 543 3.70 41.59 -1.00
CA LEU A 543 2.43 40.91 -0.70
C LEU A 543 2.01 39.86 -1.75
N GLY A 544 2.86 39.60 -2.74
CA GLY A 544 2.70 38.56 -3.75
C GLY A 544 3.18 37.17 -3.29
N VAL A 545 3.16 36.18 -4.17
CA VAL A 545 3.65 34.83 -3.85
C VAL A 545 5.18 34.80 -3.84
N ILE A 546 5.76 34.08 -2.88
CA ILE A 546 7.16 33.67 -2.91
C ILE A 546 7.18 32.15 -2.92
N PRO A 547 7.48 31.50 -4.07
CA PRO A 547 7.50 30.05 -4.17
C PRO A 547 8.39 29.42 -3.10
N SER A 548 7.85 28.51 -2.28
CA SER A 548 8.63 27.87 -1.21
C SER A 548 9.67 26.89 -1.75
N ASN A 549 9.47 26.40 -2.98
CA ASN A 549 10.43 25.60 -3.73
C ASN A 549 10.62 26.15 -5.16
N PRO A 550 11.67 26.93 -5.41
CA PRO A 550 11.93 27.51 -6.74
C PRO A 550 12.09 26.49 -7.87
N MET A 551 12.41 25.22 -7.56
CA MET A 551 12.51 24.16 -8.57
C MET A 551 11.15 23.82 -9.21
N TYR A 552 10.06 24.08 -8.48
CA TYR A 552 8.70 23.79 -8.90
C TYR A 552 7.86 25.07 -9.01
N GLU A 553 8.52 26.20 -9.33
CA GLU A 553 7.83 27.46 -9.60
C GLU A 553 6.95 27.33 -10.86
N GLY A 554 5.68 27.75 -10.75
CA GLY A 554 4.77 27.80 -11.89
C GLY A 554 3.34 28.14 -11.50
N VAL A 555 2.37 27.65 -12.28
CA VAL A 555 0.96 27.95 -12.08
C VAL A 555 0.49 27.42 -10.72
N ALA A 556 0.02 28.32 -9.86
CA ALA A 556 -0.58 27.97 -8.58
C ALA A 556 -1.86 27.14 -8.78
N THR A 557 -2.07 26.15 -7.93
CA THR A 557 -3.28 25.32 -7.99
C THR A 557 -4.51 26.18 -7.76
N THR A 558 -5.51 26.08 -8.64
CA THR A 558 -6.73 26.88 -8.63
C THR A 558 -7.94 25.98 -8.80
N ASN A 559 -8.88 26.06 -7.86
CA ASN A 559 -10.09 25.25 -7.82
C ASN A 559 -11.33 26.12 -7.98
N LEU A 560 -12.14 25.81 -8.98
CA LEU A 560 -13.50 26.34 -9.17
C LEU A 560 -14.48 25.25 -8.73
N ASN A 561 -14.98 25.30 -7.50
CA ASN A 561 -15.69 24.16 -6.90
C ASN A 561 -17.11 23.95 -7.45
N ASN A 562 -17.84 25.02 -7.78
CA ASN A 562 -19.21 24.91 -8.31
C ASN A 562 -19.19 24.50 -9.78
N THR A 563 -18.23 25.04 -10.53
CA THR A 563 -17.98 24.65 -11.91
C THR A 563 -17.30 23.28 -11.98
N GLY A 564 -16.47 22.91 -11.01
CA GLY A 564 -15.80 21.60 -10.91
C GLY A 564 -14.45 21.51 -11.63
N VAL A 565 -13.93 22.61 -12.19
CA VAL A 565 -12.62 22.65 -12.86
C VAL A 565 -11.51 22.97 -11.87
N SER A 566 -10.40 22.25 -11.98
CA SER A 566 -9.23 22.45 -11.15
C SER A 566 -7.94 22.27 -11.97
N PHE A 567 -7.03 23.22 -11.85
CA PHE A 567 -5.82 23.30 -12.66
C PHE A 567 -4.63 23.89 -11.88
N GLY A 568 -3.42 23.71 -12.38
CA GLY A 568 -2.18 24.19 -11.77
C GLY A 568 -1.19 23.06 -11.50
N ILE A 569 0.01 23.42 -11.06
CA ILE A 569 1.03 22.43 -10.69
C ILE A 569 0.44 21.51 -9.60
N PRO A 570 0.62 20.18 -9.73
CA PRO A 570 0.08 19.26 -8.75
C PRO A 570 0.74 19.42 -7.39
N ASP A 571 -0.11 19.34 -6.37
CA ASP A 571 0.29 19.33 -4.98
C ASP A 571 0.87 17.97 -4.53
N GLY A 572 1.54 17.97 -3.38
CA GLY A 572 2.06 16.77 -2.72
C GLY A 572 3.23 16.14 -3.46
N ILE A 573 4.20 16.97 -3.87
CA ILE A 573 5.45 16.49 -4.46
C ILE A 573 6.30 15.92 -3.32
N THR A 574 6.46 14.61 -3.32
CA THR A 574 7.10 13.85 -2.22
C THR A 574 8.36 13.17 -2.72
N GLY A 575 9.53 13.66 -2.30
CA GLY A 575 10.81 13.00 -2.55
C GLY A 575 11.22 12.13 -1.38
N GLN A 576 11.19 10.81 -1.53
CA GLN A 576 11.53 9.85 -0.47
C GLN A 576 12.79 9.06 -0.83
N TYR A 577 13.68 8.87 0.14
CA TYR A 577 14.96 8.17 -0.02
C TYR A 577 15.22 7.23 1.16
N ASN A 578 15.01 5.94 0.95
CA ASN A 578 15.13 4.88 1.95
C ASN A 578 16.46 4.14 1.85
N ASN A 579 17.00 3.75 2.99
CA ASN A 579 18.15 2.86 3.11
C ASN A 579 17.89 1.91 4.26
N THR A 580 17.85 0.61 3.97
CA THR A 580 17.73 -0.45 4.96
C THR A 580 19.03 -1.23 4.98
N TYR A 581 19.69 -1.25 6.13
CA TYR A 581 20.85 -2.08 6.41
C TYR A 581 20.40 -3.22 7.32
N GLU A 582 20.60 -4.45 6.90
CA GLU A 582 20.14 -5.64 7.62
C GLU A 582 21.26 -6.68 7.70
N ILE A 583 21.37 -7.29 8.88
CA ILE A 583 22.21 -8.45 9.13
C ILE A 583 21.35 -9.48 9.86
N THR A 584 21.25 -10.68 9.31
CA THR A 584 20.60 -11.82 9.97
C THR A 584 21.59 -12.96 10.09
N ASP A 585 21.57 -13.68 11.21
CA ASP A 585 22.40 -14.86 11.43
C ASP A 585 21.56 -15.99 12.00
N GLY A 586 21.72 -17.18 11.45
CA GLY A 586 21.05 -18.40 11.87
C GLY A 586 22.04 -19.53 12.10
N PHE A 587 22.08 -20.09 13.31
CA PHE A 587 22.88 -21.26 13.66
C PHE A 587 21.97 -22.45 13.94
N SER A 588 22.15 -23.54 13.19
CA SER A 588 21.35 -24.76 13.30
C SER A 588 22.21 -25.94 13.76
N LYS A 589 21.70 -26.72 14.72
CA LYS A 589 22.35 -27.93 15.23
C LYS A 589 21.39 -29.09 15.47
N VAL A 590 21.68 -30.23 14.85
CA VAL A 590 20.99 -31.50 15.13
C VAL A 590 21.71 -32.24 16.26
N LYS A 591 20.97 -32.59 17.31
CA LYS A 591 21.45 -33.39 18.44
C LYS A 591 20.41 -34.45 18.82
N GLY A 592 20.62 -35.67 18.35
CA GLY A 592 19.64 -36.75 18.52
C GLY A 592 18.32 -36.37 17.86
N ARG A 593 17.22 -36.40 18.63
CA ARG A 593 15.87 -36.06 18.15
C ARG A 593 15.55 -34.56 18.10
N HIS A 594 16.51 -33.71 18.46
CA HIS A 594 16.35 -32.26 18.53
C HIS A 594 17.07 -31.57 17.37
N THR A 595 16.40 -30.60 16.76
CA THR A 595 16.98 -29.66 15.80
C THR A 595 16.87 -28.26 16.39
N LEU A 596 17.95 -27.81 16.99
CA LEU A 596 18.06 -26.51 17.64
C LEU A 596 18.42 -25.45 16.61
N LYS A 597 17.73 -24.30 16.61
CA LYS A 597 18.12 -23.13 15.82
C LYS A 597 18.16 -21.89 16.70
N PHE A 598 19.23 -21.13 16.58
CA PHE A 598 19.45 -19.85 17.27
C PHE A 598 19.76 -18.79 16.24
N GLY A 599 19.52 -17.53 16.56
CA GLY A 599 19.91 -16.47 15.63
C GLY A 599 19.57 -15.06 16.08
N THR A 600 19.91 -14.13 15.21
CA THR A 600 19.69 -12.70 15.39
C THR A 600 19.22 -12.03 14.10
N ASP A 601 18.54 -10.90 14.27
CA ASP A 601 18.13 -10.00 13.19
C ASP A 601 18.40 -8.58 13.67
N VAL A 602 19.25 -7.86 12.94
CA VAL A 602 19.65 -6.50 13.25
C VAL A 602 19.38 -5.63 12.04
N ARG A 603 18.58 -4.58 12.23
CA ARG A 603 18.27 -3.62 11.15
C ARG A 603 18.51 -2.19 11.60
N TYR A 604 19.04 -1.41 10.68
CA TYR A 604 19.08 0.05 10.77
C TYR A 604 18.42 0.63 9.53
N ILE A 605 17.35 1.39 9.74
CA ILE A 605 16.52 1.91 8.66
C ILE A 605 16.62 3.43 8.68
N GLN A 606 16.80 4.01 7.49
CA GLN A 606 16.85 5.44 7.25
C GLN A 606 15.82 5.81 6.19
N VAL A 607 14.98 6.78 6.50
CA VAL A 607 14.06 7.41 5.55
C VAL A 607 14.38 8.90 5.55
N ASN A 608 14.54 9.50 4.37
CA ASN A 608 14.65 10.95 4.23
C ASN A 608 13.56 11.40 3.27
N GLU A 609 12.73 12.34 3.69
CA GLU A 609 11.63 12.88 2.89
C GLU A 609 11.80 14.38 2.66
N ARG A 610 11.45 14.80 1.45
CA ARG A 610 11.52 16.16 0.93
C ARG A 610 10.18 16.46 0.29
N ASN A 611 9.26 16.94 1.11
CA ASN A 611 7.88 17.16 0.69
C ASN A 611 7.68 18.63 0.38
N THR A 612 6.82 18.88 -0.59
CA THR A 612 6.42 20.22 -0.99
C THR A 612 4.92 20.21 -1.20
N TYR A 613 4.22 21.00 -0.38
CA TYR A 613 2.79 21.21 -0.50
C TYR A 613 2.48 22.67 -0.87
N THR A 614 1.58 22.87 -1.82
CA THR A 614 1.13 24.16 -2.37
C THR A 614 2.26 25.22 -2.47
N PRO A 615 3.41 24.91 -3.12
CA PRO A 615 4.60 25.76 -3.04
C PRO A 615 4.41 27.13 -3.68
N ASN A 616 3.53 27.21 -4.68
CA ASN A 616 3.13 28.43 -5.39
C ASN A 616 1.82 29.00 -4.84
N GLY A 617 1.28 28.40 -3.79
CA GLY A 617 -0.06 28.65 -3.28
C GLY A 617 -1.16 27.79 -3.90
N TRP A 618 -2.29 27.74 -3.21
CA TRP A 618 -3.54 27.13 -3.66
C TRP A 618 -4.69 28.11 -3.46
N PHE A 619 -5.53 28.24 -4.47
CA PHE A 619 -6.64 29.18 -4.52
C PHE A 619 -7.95 28.43 -4.68
N GLN A 620 -8.92 28.74 -3.83
CA GLN A 620 -10.25 28.16 -3.87
C GLN A 620 -11.30 29.22 -4.19
N PHE A 621 -12.20 28.89 -5.11
CA PHE A 621 -13.36 29.69 -5.48
C PHE A 621 -14.63 28.84 -5.29
N ASN A 622 -15.53 29.32 -4.44
CA ASN A 622 -16.83 28.72 -4.13
C ASN A 622 -18.00 29.63 -4.57
N GLY A 623 -17.70 30.78 -5.20
CA GLY A 623 -18.71 31.77 -5.57
C GLY A 623 -19.10 32.68 -4.39
N GLY A 624 -18.26 32.80 -3.35
CA GLY A 624 -18.64 33.57 -2.17
C GLY A 624 -18.66 35.09 -2.38
N GLU A 625 -18.09 35.62 -3.47
CA GLU A 625 -18.13 37.06 -3.77
C GLU A 625 -19.33 37.41 -4.65
N THR A 626 -19.47 36.81 -5.84
CA THR A 626 -20.55 37.13 -6.81
C THR A 626 -21.73 36.16 -6.75
N GLY A 627 -21.58 34.99 -6.15
CA GLY A 627 -22.51 33.85 -6.28
C GLY A 627 -22.11 32.85 -7.36
N ASN A 628 -21.07 33.16 -8.17
CA ASN A 628 -20.54 32.31 -9.24
C ASN A 628 -19.01 32.23 -9.13
N ASP A 629 -18.47 31.01 -9.02
CA ASP A 629 -17.04 30.79 -8.76
C ASP A 629 -16.14 31.18 -9.95
N PHE A 630 -16.62 30.99 -11.18
CA PHE A 630 -15.89 31.40 -12.37
C PHE A 630 -15.86 32.93 -12.53
N ALA A 631 -16.95 33.63 -12.18
CA ALA A 631 -16.96 35.09 -12.12
C ALA A 631 -15.98 35.61 -11.05
N ASP A 632 -15.96 35.00 -9.86
CA ASP A 632 -15.01 35.34 -8.80
C ASP A 632 -13.56 35.13 -9.24
N PHE A 633 -13.29 34.06 -10.00
CA PHE A 633 -12.01 33.83 -10.65
C PHE A 633 -11.65 34.94 -11.63
N LEU A 634 -12.55 35.34 -12.54
CA LEU A 634 -12.30 36.45 -13.47
C LEU A 634 -11.95 37.75 -12.72
N LEU A 635 -12.58 38.01 -11.58
CA LEU A 635 -12.32 39.21 -10.78
C LEU A 635 -11.06 39.11 -9.89
N GLY A 636 -10.50 37.91 -9.69
CA GLY A 636 -9.36 37.66 -8.80
C GLY A 636 -9.74 37.65 -7.33
N ALA A 637 -10.93 37.13 -7.01
CA ALA A 637 -11.57 37.18 -5.69
C ALA A 637 -11.74 35.79 -5.04
N PRO A 638 -10.66 35.06 -4.72
CA PRO A 638 -10.75 33.74 -4.10
C PRO A 638 -11.42 33.80 -2.72
N ASP A 639 -12.06 32.71 -2.34
CA ASP A 639 -12.65 32.50 -1.02
C ASP A 639 -11.60 32.07 0.01
N ALA A 640 -10.59 31.31 -0.44
CA ALA A 640 -9.46 30.91 0.39
C ALA A 640 -8.15 30.89 -0.40
N PHE A 641 -7.06 31.19 0.31
CA PHE A 641 -5.69 31.00 -0.14
C PHE A 641 -4.92 30.21 0.91
N ASN A 642 -4.11 29.25 0.48
CA ASN A 642 -3.12 28.62 1.34
C ASN A 642 -1.75 28.55 0.66
N GLN A 643 -0.69 28.47 1.47
CA GLN A 643 0.67 28.20 1.00
C GLN A 643 1.46 27.52 2.12
N THR A 644 2.33 26.56 1.78
CA THR A 644 3.16 25.88 2.77
C THR A 644 4.67 26.03 2.56
N SER A 645 5.42 25.89 3.64
CA SER A 645 6.88 25.79 3.61
C SER A 645 7.35 24.42 3.12
N LEU A 646 8.62 24.32 2.75
CA LEU A 646 9.25 23.02 2.56
C LEU A 646 9.14 22.16 3.83
N GLN A 647 8.84 20.88 3.61
CA GLN A 647 8.62 19.88 4.64
C GLN A 647 9.75 18.87 4.61
N LEU A 648 10.49 18.76 5.72
CA LEU A 648 11.74 18.01 5.79
C LEU A 648 11.73 17.03 6.95
N LEU A 649 11.84 15.74 6.63
CA LEU A 649 11.96 14.67 7.60
C LEU A 649 13.20 13.82 7.32
N ASP A 650 13.95 13.49 8.36
CA ASP A 650 15.11 12.60 8.30
C ASP A 650 14.96 11.53 9.39
N SER A 651 14.06 10.57 9.14
CA SER A 651 13.62 9.50 10.05
C SER A 651 14.61 8.35 10.19
N ARG A 652 14.81 7.86 11.41
CA ARG A 652 15.69 6.74 11.74
C ARG A 652 15.01 5.77 12.71
N THR A 653 15.26 4.48 12.52
CA THR A 653 14.89 3.46 13.51
C THR A 653 15.94 2.35 13.58
N LYS A 654 15.95 1.64 14.70
CA LYS A 654 16.76 0.46 14.97
C LYS A 654 15.86 -0.69 15.38
N TYR A 655 16.17 -1.86 14.85
CA TYR A 655 15.52 -3.10 15.25
C TYR A 655 16.58 -4.13 15.62
N PHE A 656 16.34 -4.83 16.72
CA PHE A 656 17.19 -5.91 17.19
C PHE A 656 16.32 -7.06 17.67
N ALA A 657 16.68 -8.28 17.29
CA ALA A 657 16.03 -9.47 17.80
C ALA A 657 17.01 -10.61 18.01
N LEU A 658 16.64 -11.48 18.95
CA LEU A 658 17.28 -12.76 19.21
C LEU A 658 16.20 -13.84 19.22
N TYR A 659 16.52 -15.03 18.75
CA TYR A 659 15.61 -16.15 18.84
C TYR A 659 16.31 -17.46 19.17
N ALA A 660 15.55 -18.36 19.77
CA ALA A 660 15.91 -19.75 19.99
C ALA A 660 14.68 -20.61 19.71
N GLN A 661 14.86 -21.71 19.00
CA GLN A 661 13.81 -22.67 18.70
C GLN A 661 14.36 -24.09 18.67
N ASP A 662 13.49 -25.05 18.97
CA ASP A 662 13.76 -26.48 18.88
C ASP A 662 12.64 -27.15 18.10
N THR A 663 13.02 -27.90 17.05
CA THR A 663 12.15 -28.91 16.45
C THR A 663 12.51 -30.27 17.07
N PHE A 664 11.64 -30.75 17.95
CA PHE A 664 11.77 -32.03 18.63
C PHE A 664 10.90 -33.10 17.96
N LYS A 665 11.55 -34.14 17.42
CA LYS A 665 10.86 -35.36 16.94
C LYS A 665 10.59 -36.27 18.14
N ALA A 666 9.48 -36.04 18.84
CA ALA A 666 9.11 -36.82 20.03
C ALA A 666 8.97 -38.32 19.71
N THR A 667 8.30 -38.62 18.59
CA THR A 667 8.20 -39.94 17.96
C THR A 667 8.38 -39.80 16.44
N PRO A 668 8.52 -40.89 15.66
CA PRO A 668 8.57 -40.81 14.19
C PRO A 668 7.34 -40.16 13.54
N ASP A 669 6.24 -40.09 14.29
CA ASP A 669 4.93 -39.59 13.86
C ASP A 669 4.54 -38.26 14.52
N LEU A 670 5.30 -37.79 15.53
CA LEU A 670 4.98 -36.59 16.31
C LEU A 670 6.18 -35.65 16.36
N THR A 671 6.02 -34.48 15.75
CA THR A 671 6.97 -33.37 15.80
C THR A 671 6.40 -32.23 16.65
N VAL A 672 7.18 -31.74 17.61
CA VAL A 672 6.86 -30.57 18.42
C VAL A 672 7.87 -29.47 18.07
N ASN A 673 7.39 -28.30 17.71
CA ASN A 673 8.20 -27.12 17.43
C ASN A 673 7.88 -26.07 18.50
N TYR A 674 8.89 -25.63 19.24
CA TYR A 674 8.71 -24.57 20.23
C TYR A 674 9.88 -23.62 20.18
N GLY A 675 9.60 -22.34 20.38
CA GLY A 675 10.62 -21.31 20.32
C GLY A 675 10.17 -20.04 20.99
N VAL A 676 11.15 -19.17 21.25
CA VAL A 676 10.92 -17.84 21.76
C VAL A 676 11.77 -16.87 20.95
N ARG A 677 11.15 -15.75 20.60
CA ARG A 677 11.83 -14.59 20.05
C ARG A 677 11.79 -13.45 21.05
N TRP A 678 12.88 -12.72 21.18
CA TRP A 678 12.94 -11.45 21.86
C TRP A 678 13.05 -10.36 20.81
N ASP A 679 12.07 -9.47 20.75
CA ASP A 679 12.00 -8.39 19.77
C ASP A 679 12.27 -7.05 20.46
N THR A 680 12.99 -6.14 19.80
CA THR A 680 13.10 -4.75 20.23
C THR A 680 13.00 -3.87 19.00
N SER A 681 11.86 -3.21 18.83
CA SER A 681 11.61 -2.25 17.75
C SER A 681 11.56 -0.85 18.34
N GLN A 682 12.50 0.01 17.93
CA GLN A 682 12.50 1.43 18.27
C GLN A 682 11.44 2.16 17.41
N PRO A 683 10.59 3.02 17.99
CA PRO A 683 9.78 3.93 17.16
C PRO A 683 10.69 4.86 16.35
N PHE A 684 10.24 5.35 15.19
CA PHE A 684 11.05 6.26 14.38
C PHE A 684 11.34 7.58 15.12
N TYR A 685 12.45 8.23 14.76
CA TYR A 685 12.80 9.57 15.23
C TYR A 685 13.47 10.40 14.14
N ASP A 686 13.29 11.72 14.16
CA ASP A 686 14.00 12.64 13.26
C ASP A 686 15.44 12.92 13.73
N THR A 687 16.40 12.94 12.79
CA THR A 687 17.82 13.17 13.10
C THR A 687 18.12 14.56 13.70
N LYS A 688 17.21 15.53 13.54
CA LYS A 688 17.32 16.89 14.05
C LYS A 688 16.23 17.24 15.07
N ASN A 689 15.47 16.26 15.55
CA ASN A 689 14.37 16.44 16.50
C ASN A 689 13.28 17.40 16.00
N ARG A 690 13.00 17.40 14.69
CA ARG A 690 11.95 18.23 14.06
C ARG A 690 10.61 17.50 14.00
N ILE A 691 10.15 17.07 15.17
CA ILE A 691 8.88 16.38 15.39
C ILE A 691 8.33 16.84 16.75
N GLN A 692 7.03 16.65 16.98
CA GLN A 692 6.30 17.20 18.11
C GLN A 692 5.31 16.17 18.66
N THR A 693 4.82 16.42 19.87
CA THR A 693 3.73 15.64 20.45
C THR A 693 2.87 16.54 21.31
N PHE A 694 1.67 16.08 21.65
CA PHE A 694 0.75 16.79 22.52
C PHE A 694 0.60 16.08 23.87
N VAL A 695 1.09 16.72 24.94
CA VAL A 695 1.06 16.25 26.33
C VAL A 695 0.31 17.26 27.20
N PRO A 696 -1.01 17.12 27.40
CA PRO A 696 -1.85 18.12 28.07
C PRO A 696 -1.24 18.68 29.35
N GLY A 697 -1.16 20.02 29.43
CA GLY A 697 -0.67 20.74 30.61
C GLY A 697 0.85 20.84 30.77
N LEU A 698 1.65 20.18 29.91
CA LEU A 698 3.11 20.31 29.91
C LEU A 698 3.55 21.61 29.24
N GLN A 699 4.40 22.42 29.89
CA GLN A 699 5.05 23.55 29.23
C GLN A 699 6.40 23.08 28.67
N SER A 700 6.66 23.34 27.38
CA SER A 700 7.95 22.99 26.78
C SER A 700 9.10 23.77 27.40
N LYS A 701 10.25 23.09 27.56
CA LYS A 701 11.56 23.67 27.87
C LYS A 701 12.39 23.92 26.62
N ILE A 702 12.06 23.26 25.50
CA ILE A 702 12.73 23.44 24.21
C ILE A 702 12.26 24.74 23.55
N TYR A 703 10.96 25.02 23.57
CA TYR A 703 10.36 26.29 23.14
C TYR A 703 9.54 26.87 24.31
N PRO A 704 10.14 27.72 25.16
CA PRO A 704 9.56 28.10 26.45
C PRO A 704 8.19 28.75 26.41
N ASP A 705 7.84 29.41 25.30
CA ASP A 705 6.58 30.11 25.07
C ASP A 705 5.65 29.38 24.10
N ALA A 706 5.94 28.12 23.76
CA ALA A 706 5.03 27.28 23.00
C ALA A 706 3.67 27.18 23.69
N PRO A 707 2.57 27.02 22.93
CA PRO A 707 1.28 26.70 23.51
C PRO A 707 1.44 25.55 24.49
N ARG A 708 0.88 25.71 25.68
CA ARG A 708 0.96 24.67 26.71
C ARG A 708 0.45 23.34 26.13
N GLY A 709 0.92 22.22 26.61
CA GLY A 709 0.63 20.91 26.02
C GLY A 709 1.44 20.57 24.76
N PHE A 710 1.89 21.53 23.97
CA PHE A 710 2.74 21.28 22.83
C PHE A 710 4.18 21.02 23.27
N ALA A 711 4.69 19.83 22.98
CA ALA A 711 5.95 19.34 23.52
C ALA A 711 6.84 18.73 22.43
N PHE A 712 8.14 18.69 22.71
CA PHE A 712 9.17 18.31 21.75
C PHE A 712 10.15 17.30 22.33
N PRO A 713 10.85 16.52 21.50
CA PRO A 713 11.97 15.70 21.93
C PRO A 713 12.95 16.43 22.86
N GLY A 714 13.11 15.90 24.08
CA GLY A 714 13.95 16.51 25.13
C GLY A 714 13.17 17.22 26.23
N ASP A 715 11.87 17.44 26.04
CA ASP A 715 10.97 17.85 27.12
C ASP A 715 10.79 16.74 28.18
N PRO A 716 10.40 17.08 29.43
CA PRO A 716 10.20 16.09 30.48
C PRO A 716 9.20 15.00 30.06
N GLY A 717 9.66 13.74 30.04
CA GLY A 717 8.82 12.60 29.65
C GLY A 717 8.67 12.38 28.13
N VAL A 718 9.28 13.23 27.29
CA VAL A 718 9.22 13.13 25.83
C VAL A 718 10.58 12.65 25.28
N PRO A 719 10.75 11.34 25.03
CA PRO A 719 11.98 10.82 24.44
C PRO A 719 12.11 11.26 22.98
N ARG A 720 13.30 11.06 22.42
CA ARG A 720 13.59 11.40 21.02
C ARG A 720 12.69 10.69 20.00
N THR A 721 12.19 9.52 20.37
CA THR A 721 11.31 8.67 19.58
C THR A 721 9.82 8.94 19.87
N LEU A 722 9.51 10.02 20.59
CA LEU A 722 8.19 10.41 21.12
C LEU A 722 7.56 9.42 22.11
N ALA A 723 7.72 8.10 21.93
CA ALA A 723 7.37 7.06 22.87
C ALA A 723 8.61 6.20 23.26
N PRO A 724 8.60 5.56 24.44
CA PRO A 724 9.75 4.77 24.90
C PRO A 724 9.96 3.49 24.07
N THR A 725 11.22 3.16 23.80
CA THR A 725 11.59 1.85 23.23
C THR A 725 11.36 0.74 24.26
N GLN A 726 10.70 -0.34 23.84
CA GLN A 726 10.27 -1.42 24.73
C GLN A 726 11.17 -2.64 24.58
N TYR A 727 11.87 -3.00 25.66
CA TYR A 727 12.84 -4.10 25.68
C TYR A 727 12.29 -5.39 26.32
N ASN A 728 11.03 -5.43 26.74
CA ASN A 728 10.40 -6.57 27.42
C ASN A 728 9.39 -7.30 26.52
N ARG A 729 9.75 -7.52 25.26
CA ARG A 729 8.87 -8.07 24.22
C ARG A 729 9.33 -9.48 23.85
N PHE A 730 8.70 -10.48 24.46
CA PHE A 730 8.94 -11.89 24.20
C PHE A 730 7.78 -12.49 23.41
N ALA A 731 8.09 -13.17 22.32
CA ALA A 731 7.17 -13.76 21.38
C ALA A 731 7.33 -15.30 21.40
N PRO A 732 6.73 -16.00 22.39
CA PRO A 732 6.74 -17.45 22.45
C PRO A 732 5.87 -18.06 21.34
N ARG A 733 6.27 -19.22 20.85
CA ARG A 733 5.60 -19.96 19.78
C ARG A 733 5.64 -21.46 20.08
N LEU A 734 4.54 -22.13 19.80
CA LEU A 734 4.38 -23.57 19.94
C LEU A 734 3.62 -24.13 18.74
N GLY A 735 4.08 -25.25 18.22
CA GLY A 735 3.46 -25.99 17.14
C GLY A 735 3.62 -27.48 17.35
N VAL A 736 2.64 -28.25 16.90
CA VAL A 736 2.65 -29.72 16.93
C VAL A 736 2.16 -30.22 15.58
N ALA A 737 2.92 -31.14 14.99
CA ALA A 737 2.55 -31.87 13.78
C ALA A 737 2.52 -33.37 14.08
N TYR A 738 1.37 -34.00 13.84
CA TYR A 738 1.13 -35.41 14.09
C TYR A 738 0.66 -36.12 12.82
N SER A 739 1.35 -37.19 12.42
CA SER A 739 1.03 -38.01 11.27
C SER A 739 0.72 -39.44 11.72
N PRO A 740 -0.54 -39.82 11.91
CA PRO A 740 -0.90 -41.14 12.43
C PRO A 740 -0.33 -42.30 11.58
N SER A 741 0.32 -43.27 12.21
CA SER A 741 0.86 -44.49 11.57
C SER A 741 -0.11 -45.69 11.60
N VAL A 742 -1.41 -45.43 11.72
CA VAL A 742 -2.41 -46.51 11.86
C VAL A 742 -2.63 -47.22 10.53
N HIS A 743 -2.38 -48.53 10.49
CA HIS A 743 -2.47 -49.34 9.27
C HIS A 743 -3.88 -49.92 9.01
N ASP A 744 -4.60 -50.34 10.06
CA ASP A 744 -5.83 -51.13 9.92
C ASP A 744 -7.03 -50.58 10.71
N GLY A 745 -8.21 -51.14 10.47
CA GLY A 745 -9.45 -50.81 11.19
C GLY A 745 -10.12 -49.49 10.76
N LEU A 746 -11.03 -48.99 11.59
CA LEU A 746 -11.78 -47.75 11.31
C LEU A 746 -10.83 -46.53 11.21
N LEU A 747 -9.82 -46.48 12.07
CA LEU A 747 -8.81 -45.41 12.08
C LEU A 747 -7.88 -45.51 10.87
N GLY A 748 -7.51 -46.72 10.42
CA GLY A 748 -6.79 -46.91 9.15
C GLY A 748 -7.60 -46.43 7.94
N LYS A 749 -8.93 -46.66 7.91
CA LYS A 749 -9.81 -46.08 6.87
C LYS A 749 -9.90 -44.55 6.97
N LEU A 750 -10.02 -44.03 8.20
CA LEU A 750 -10.11 -42.58 8.45
C LEU A 750 -8.80 -41.85 8.12
N PHE A 751 -7.63 -42.44 8.38
CA PHE A 751 -6.30 -41.82 8.25
C PHE A 751 -5.48 -42.28 7.03
N GLY A 752 -5.88 -43.37 6.36
CA GLY A 752 -5.36 -43.79 5.06
C GLY A 752 -4.03 -44.53 5.11
N GLY A 753 -3.48 -44.75 6.31
CA GLY A 753 -2.17 -45.32 6.54
C GLY A 753 -1.10 -44.27 6.88
N PRO A 754 0.13 -44.72 7.22
CA PRO A 754 1.23 -43.84 7.55
C PRO A 754 1.54 -42.82 6.45
N GLY A 755 1.75 -41.56 6.83
CA GLY A 755 2.12 -40.48 5.92
C GLY A 755 1.00 -39.98 5.00
N LYS A 756 -0.23 -40.51 5.13
CA LYS A 756 -1.39 -40.09 4.33
C LYS A 756 -2.23 -39.00 4.99
N THR A 757 -2.11 -38.80 6.30
CA THR A 757 -2.74 -37.70 7.04
C THR A 757 -1.71 -36.96 7.89
N SER A 758 -1.86 -35.64 7.98
CA SER A 758 -1.16 -34.78 8.92
C SER A 758 -2.15 -33.90 9.65
N ILE A 759 -2.06 -33.89 10.98
CA ILE A 759 -2.83 -33.03 11.88
C ILE A 759 -1.84 -32.07 12.51
N ARG A 760 -2.06 -30.78 12.31
CA ARG A 760 -1.16 -29.71 12.71
C ARG A 760 -1.91 -28.72 13.57
N MET A 761 -1.29 -28.28 14.65
CA MET A 761 -1.78 -27.18 15.46
C MET A 761 -0.63 -26.26 15.79
N GLY A 762 -0.88 -24.97 15.87
CA GLY A 762 0.14 -24.00 16.22
C GLY A 762 -0.46 -22.76 16.81
N GLY A 763 0.31 -22.08 17.67
CA GLY A 763 -0.05 -20.80 18.24
C GLY A 763 1.17 -20.04 18.75
N GLY A 764 1.06 -18.72 18.78
CA GLY A 764 2.14 -17.86 19.27
C GLY A 764 1.79 -16.38 19.25
N LEU A 765 2.74 -15.59 19.74
CA LEU A 765 2.68 -14.13 19.76
C LEU A 765 3.63 -13.56 18.71
N TYR A 766 3.18 -12.53 17.99
CA TYR A 766 3.92 -11.90 16.88
C TYR A 766 3.85 -10.38 17.00
N TYR A 767 4.99 -9.72 17.18
CA TYR A 767 5.07 -8.26 17.22
C TYR A 767 5.20 -7.65 15.83
N THR A 768 4.57 -6.50 15.63
CA THR A 768 4.65 -5.70 14.39
C THR A 768 5.25 -4.34 14.68
N ALA A 769 6.23 -3.94 13.89
CA ALA A 769 6.78 -2.59 13.95
C ALA A 769 5.76 -1.55 13.47
N ILE A 770 5.81 -0.36 14.06
CA ILE A 770 5.04 0.80 13.59
C ILE A 770 5.78 1.38 12.37
N GLU A 771 5.02 1.69 11.33
CA GLU A 771 5.48 2.23 10.05
C GLU A 771 5.88 3.72 10.18
N ASP A 772 6.79 4.23 9.34
CA ASP A 772 7.26 5.63 9.42
C ASP A 772 6.16 6.64 9.01
N LEU A 773 5.05 6.17 8.44
CA LEU A 773 3.89 6.99 8.08
C LEU A 773 3.39 7.85 9.26
N THR A 774 3.56 7.36 10.49
CA THR A 774 3.23 8.11 11.71
C THR A 774 4.00 9.41 11.82
N LEU A 775 5.30 9.41 11.51
CA LEU A 775 6.12 10.63 11.53
C LEU A 775 5.89 11.45 10.26
N PHE A 776 5.64 10.82 9.12
CA PHE A 776 5.30 11.53 7.87
C PHE A 776 4.09 12.45 8.06
N ASN A 777 3.07 12.00 8.80
CA ASN A 777 1.86 12.76 9.07
C ASN A 777 2.11 14.00 9.95
N GLU A 778 3.17 13.98 10.77
CA GLU A 778 3.61 15.10 11.61
C GLU A 778 4.49 16.13 10.88
N VAL A 779 4.88 15.87 9.63
CA VAL A 779 5.85 16.71 8.92
C VAL A 779 5.26 18.06 8.55
N GLY A 780 5.99 19.11 8.90
CA GLY A 780 5.62 20.48 8.56
C GLY A 780 4.77 21.17 9.62
N ASP A 781 4.48 20.47 10.71
CA ASP A 781 3.83 21.06 11.87
C ASP A 781 4.71 22.14 12.51
N PRO A 782 4.09 23.12 13.19
CA PRO A 782 4.82 24.12 13.95
C PRO A 782 5.79 23.49 14.96
N PRO A 783 6.96 24.11 15.18
CA PRO A 783 7.52 25.25 14.47
C PRO A 783 8.41 24.81 13.29
N PHE A 784 8.38 23.54 12.88
CA PHE A 784 9.30 22.97 11.89
C PHE A 784 8.83 23.15 10.44
N GLY A 785 7.56 23.48 10.24
CA GLY A 785 7.01 24.01 9.01
C GLY A 785 5.93 25.05 9.28
N LEU A 786 5.39 25.62 8.20
CA LEU A 786 4.31 26.58 8.22
C LEU A 786 3.28 26.21 7.15
N PHE A 787 2.07 25.89 7.58
CA PHE A 787 0.88 25.79 6.75
C PHE A 787 0.08 27.09 6.90
N TYR A 788 0.29 28.04 6.01
CA TYR A 788 -0.39 29.30 6.06
C TYR A 788 -1.72 29.22 5.32
N VAL A 789 -2.82 29.52 6.01
CA VAL A 789 -4.15 29.74 5.43
C VAL A 789 -4.50 31.21 5.63
N SER A 790 -5.00 31.86 4.59
CA SER A 790 -5.41 33.26 4.67
C SER A 790 -6.57 33.42 5.68
N PRO A 791 -6.41 34.22 6.74
CA PRO A 791 -7.47 34.40 7.76
C PRO A 791 -8.60 35.33 7.28
N VAL A 792 -8.42 35.96 6.12
CA VAL A 792 -9.35 36.90 5.49
C VAL A 792 -9.36 36.63 3.98
N PRO A 793 -10.41 37.04 3.26
CA PRO A 793 -10.39 37.02 1.79
C PRO A 793 -9.27 37.91 1.23
N VAL A 794 -8.50 37.40 0.28
CA VAL A 794 -7.31 38.04 -0.32
C VAL A 794 -7.43 38.18 -1.84
N TYR A 795 -6.57 39.00 -2.44
CA TYR A 795 -6.49 39.13 -3.90
C TYR A 795 -5.73 37.95 -4.52
N MET A 796 -6.12 37.51 -5.71
CA MET A 796 -5.44 36.41 -6.40
C MET A 796 -4.00 36.76 -6.82
N ASP A 797 -3.77 37.96 -7.35
CA ASP A 797 -2.44 38.43 -7.78
C ASP A 797 -1.50 38.75 -6.61
N LYS A 798 -2.07 39.11 -5.45
CA LYS A 798 -1.37 39.45 -4.19
C LYS A 798 -2.05 38.78 -2.99
N PRO A 799 -1.80 37.48 -2.77
CA PRO A 799 -2.53 36.69 -1.77
C PRO A 799 -2.17 37.01 -0.31
N TYR A 800 -1.29 37.98 -0.05
CA TYR A 800 -1.05 38.53 1.28
C TYR A 800 -1.60 39.94 1.47
N GLU A 801 -2.35 40.44 0.49
CA GLU A 801 -3.13 41.68 0.55
C GLU A 801 -4.60 41.34 0.78
N ALA A 802 -5.19 41.92 1.82
CA ALA A 802 -6.57 41.65 2.19
C ALA A 802 -7.55 42.41 1.26
N ARG A 803 -8.64 41.75 0.86
CA ARG A 803 -9.78 42.40 0.18
C ARG A 803 -10.76 43.07 1.15
N LYS A 804 -10.51 42.95 2.46
CA LYS A 804 -11.33 43.49 3.56
C LYS A 804 -10.43 44.17 4.60
N ASP A 805 -10.96 45.22 5.22
CA ASP A 805 -10.19 46.09 6.13
C ASP A 805 -9.96 45.51 7.53
N PRO A 806 -8.95 46.01 8.28
CA PRO A 806 -7.85 46.91 7.88
C PRO A 806 -6.47 46.23 7.83
N THR A 807 -6.39 44.91 8.05
CA THR A 807 -5.13 44.22 8.30
C THR A 807 -4.79 43.28 7.15
N ASN A 808 -3.86 43.70 6.30
CA ASN A 808 -3.15 42.78 5.43
C ASN A 808 -2.57 41.66 6.30
N PRO A 809 -2.79 40.37 5.94
CA PRO A 809 -2.20 39.30 6.73
C PRO A 809 -0.66 39.34 6.66
N GLY A 810 -0.09 39.93 5.58
CA GLY A 810 1.34 40.14 5.41
C GLY A 810 2.08 38.87 4.99
N GLN A 811 3.24 39.05 4.32
CA GLN A 811 4.03 37.95 3.78
C GLN A 811 4.52 36.98 4.87
N ARG A 812 4.57 35.68 4.56
CA ARG A 812 5.06 34.60 5.45
C ARG A 812 6.26 33.81 4.89
N PHE A 813 6.58 34.03 3.62
CA PHE A 813 7.66 33.33 2.93
C PHE A 813 8.78 34.30 2.51
N PRO A 814 10.03 33.84 2.37
CA PRO A 814 10.50 32.48 2.65
C PRO A 814 10.46 32.16 4.15
N PHE A 815 10.05 30.93 4.48
CA PHE A 815 9.99 30.44 5.85
C PHE A 815 11.35 29.91 6.30
N SER A 816 11.71 30.14 7.56
CA SER A 816 12.91 29.59 8.19
C SER A 816 12.55 28.89 9.50
N ILE A 817 13.05 27.67 9.68
CA ILE A 817 12.85 26.90 10.91
C ILE A 817 13.55 27.63 12.08
N PRO A 818 12.85 27.97 13.17
CA PRO A 818 13.45 28.60 14.34
C PRO A 818 14.36 27.62 15.08
N ALA A 819 15.38 28.17 15.76
CA ALA A 819 16.28 27.39 16.59
C ALA A 819 15.65 27.06 17.96
N PRO A 820 16.02 25.94 18.62
CA PRO A 820 15.63 25.67 20.01
C PRO A 820 15.90 26.87 20.93
N GLY A 821 14.96 27.18 21.81
CA GLY A 821 15.00 28.34 22.70
C GLY A 821 14.47 29.65 22.11
N ALA A 822 14.06 29.66 20.83
CA ALA A 822 13.38 30.80 20.24
C ALA A 822 12.06 31.11 20.97
N THR A 823 11.78 32.40 21.13
CA THR A 823 10.54 32.95 21.71
C THR A 823 9.97 34.05 20.81
N GLY A 824 8.69 34.39 20.97
CA GLY A 824 7.96 35.35 20.15
C GLY A 824 7.63 34.83 18.74
N ILE A 825 7.70 33.52 18.51
CA ILE A 825 7.51 32.91 17.19
C ILE A 825 6.09 32.38 16.94
N TRP A 826 5.28 32.25 17.99
CA TRP A 826 4.04 31.47 17.96
C TRP A 826 2.86 32.18 17.30
N ASP A 827 2.83 33.51 17.30
CA ASP A 827 1.76 34.31 16.71
C ASP A 827 1.49 33.99 15.23
N GLN A 828 2.49 33.50 14.49
CA GLN A 828 2.32 33.13 13.08
C GLN A 828 1.71 31.73 12.85
N TYR A 829 1.78 30.86 13.86
CA TYR A 829 1.26 29.48 13.81
C TYR A 829 -0.12 29.37 14.47
N LEU A 830 -0.50 30.38 15.26
CA LEU A 830 -1.74 30.42 16.01
C LEU A 830 -2.87 31.03 15.16
N PRO A 831 -4.09 30.46 15.20
CA PRO A 831 -4.44 29.20 15.86
C PRO A 831 -3.84 27.96 15.15
N ILE A 832 -3.45 26.94 15.92
CA ILE A 832 -3.02 25.65 15.35
C ILE A 832 -4.29 24.89 14.93
N ALA A 833 -4.62 24.99 13.64
CA ALA A 833 -5.85 24.43 13.06
C ALA A 833 -5.87 22.89 13.05
N THR A 834 -4.72 22.26 12.81
CA THR A 834 -4.55 20.81 12.97
C THR A 834 -3.08 20.50 13.16
N ALA A 835 -2.79 19.50 13.99
CA ALA A 835 -1.44 19.03 14.26
C ALA A 835 -1.52 17.57 14.73
N PRO A 836 -1.53 16.57 13.83
CA PRO A 836 -1.54 15.18 14.26
C PRO A 836 -0.31 14.90 15.12
N THR A 837 -0.46 14.07 16.17
CA THR A 837 0.65 13.80 17.10
C THR A 837 0.71 12.34 17.54
N PHE A 838 1.93 11.85 17.70
CA PHE A 838 2.22 10.51 18.20
C PHE A 838 2.18 10.49 19.73
N ARG A 839 1.33 9.63 20.29
CA ARG A 839 1.10 9.57 21.74
C ARG A 839 2.31 9.00 22.48
N THR A 840 2.72 9.65 23.56
CA THR A 840 3.97 9.34 24.28
C THR A 840 3.98 8.00 25.02
N ASP A 841 2.81 7.38 25.22
CA ASP A 841 2.62 6.08 25.90
C ASP A 841 2.33 4.93 24.92
N ASN A 842 2.53 5.15 23.61
CA ASN A 842 2.33 4.12 22.59
C ASN A 842 3.14 2.85 22.85
N LYS A 843 2.54 1.71 22.48
CA LYS A 843 3.08 0.37 22.70
C LYS A 843 3.23 -0.39 21.40
N LEU A 844 4.23 -1.26 21.35
CA LEU A 844 4.47 -2.09 20.17
C LEU A 844 3.23 -2.98 19.90
N PRO A 845 2.59 -2.86 18.71
CA PRO A 845 1.47 -3.71 18.32
C PRO A 845 1.86 -5.18 18.26
N TYR A 846 0.91 -6.07 18.54
CA TYR A 846 1.12 -7.52 18.37
C TYR A 846 -0.15 -8.26 18.02
N SER A 847 0.01 -9.45 17.44
CA SER A 847 -1.07 -10.40 17.23
C SER A 847 -0.80 -11.71 17.95
N GLU A 848 -1.83 -12.24 18.59
CA GLU A 848 -1.93 -13.66 18.93
C GLU A 848 -2.44 -14.39 17.68
N GLN A 849 -1.79 -15.46 17.27
CA GLN A 849 -2.29 -16.30 16.18
C GLN A 849 -2.38 -17.74 16.64
N PHE A 850 -3.39 -18.46 16.17
CA PHE A 850 -3.56 -19.88 16.39
C PHE A 850 -4.26 -20.55 15.22
N ASN A 851 -3.91 -21.80 14.95
CA ASN A 851 -4.57 -22.59 13.93
C ASN A 851 -4.64 -24.08 14.29
N PHE A 852 -5.58 -24.75 13.65
CA PHE A 852 -5.71 -26.20 13.62
C PHE A 852 -5.93 -26.61 12.16
N THR A 853 -5.10 -27.50 11.64
CA THR A 853 -5.06 -27.90 10.23
C THR A 853 -5.05 -29.41 10.12
N MET A 854 -5.90 -29.96 9.24
CA MET A 854 -5.86 -31.35 8.81
C MET A 854 -5.58 -31.41 7.32
N GLN A 855 -4.54 -32.14 6.93
CA GLN A 855 -4.19 -32.41 5.54
C GLN A 855 -4.29 -33.91 5.27
N ARG A 856 -4.83 -34.27 4.10
CA ARG A 856 -5.03 -35.67 3.70
C ARG A 856 -4.80 -35.85 2.20
N GLU A 857 -3.99 -36.85 1.85
CA GLU A 857 -4.02 -37.50 0.54
C GLU A 857 -5.38 -38.19 0.33
N ILE A 858 -6.26 -37.56 -0.45
CA ILE A 858 -7.59 -38.08 -0.79
C ILE A 858 -7.55 -38.99 -2.03
N ALA A 859 -6.49 -38.89 -2.82
CA ALA A 859 -6.11 -39.81 -3.90
C ALA A 859 -4.60 -39.72 -4.11
N HIS A 860 -3.97 -40.69 -4.79
CA HIS A 860 -2.52 -40.64 -5.11
C HIS A 860 -2.05 -39.39 -5.87
N THR A 861 -3.00 -38.65 -6.41
CA THR A 861 -2.82 -37.45 -7.22
C THR A 861 -3.45 -36.21 -6.59
N ALA A 862 -4.02 -36.29 -5.39
CA ALA A 862 -4.78 -35.19 -4.79
C ALA A 862 -4.63 -35.11 -3.26
N VAL A 863 -4.34 -33.90 -2.79
CA VAL A 863 -4.23 -33.57 -1.37
C VAL A 863 -5.26 -32.50 -1.04
N ALA A 864 -6.04 -32.72 0.01
CA ALA A 864 -6.96 -31.74 0.56
C ALA A 864 -6.47 -31.26 1.92
N THR A 865 -6.61 -29.97 2.18
CA THR A 865 -6.27 -29.33 3.45
C THR A 865 -7.49 -28.58 3.96
N VAL A 866 -7.80 -28.73 5.24
CA VAL A 866 -8.83 -27.95 5.93
C VAL A 866 -8.22 -27.37 7.20
N SER A 867 -8.40 -26.08 7.42
CA SER A 867 -7.82 -25.35 8.53
C SER A 867 -8.84 -24.43 9.19
N TYR A 868 -8.85 -24.39 10.52
CA TYR A 868 -9.36 -23.26 11.26
C TYR A 868 -8.20 -22.33 11.61
N VAL A 869 -8.34 -21.04 11.32
CA VAL A 869 -7.32 -20.01 11.58
C VAL A 869 -7.96 -18.87 12.36
N GLY A 870 -7.35 -18.49 13.48
CA GLY A 870 -7.77 -17.38 14.30
C GLY A 870 -6.62 -16.42 14.58
N SER A 871 -6.93 -15.12 14.61
CA SER A 871 -5.97 -14.10 15.02
C SER A 871 -6.64 -13.02 15.87
N ARG A 872 -5.89 -12.47 16.83
CA ARG A 872 -6.31 -11.36 17.69
C ARG A 872 -5.22 -10.30 17.72
N GLY A 873 -5.52 -9.14 17.17
CA GLY A 873 -4.62 -7.99 17.19
C GLY A 873 -4.84 -7.14 18.45
N HIS A 874 -3.74 -6.71 19.06
CA HIS A 874 -3.71 -5.93 20.29
C HIS A 874 -2.78 -4.72 20.15
N HIS A 875 -3.17 -3.61 20.77
CA HIS A 875 -2.45 -2.34 20.68
C HIS A 875 -2.17 -1.93 19.23
N LEU A 876 -3.15 -2.14 18.36
CA LEU A 876 -3.07 -1.70 16.98
C LEU A 876 -3.16 -0.17 16.93
N LEU A 877 -2.50 0.43 15.95
CA LEU A 877 -2.51 1.89 15.76
C LEU A 877 -3.93 2.37 15.38
N SER A 878 -4.38 3.46 15.96
CA SER A 878 -5.67 4.09 15.67
C SER A 878 -5.53 5.58 15.80
N THR A 879 -6.35 6.31 15.06
CA THR A 879 -6.43 7.76 15.18
C THR A 879 -7.61 8.13 16.07
N ILE A 880 -7.38 8.97 17.08
CA ILE A 880 -8.43 9.45 18.01
C ILE A 880 -8.32 10.96 18.16
N GLU A 881 -9.45 11.67 18.11
CA GLU A 881 -9.46 13.11 18.38
C GLU A 881 -9.05 13.38 19.85
N SER A 882 -8.02 14.21 20.04
CA SER A 882 -7.48 14.58 21.36
C SER A 882 -8.15 15.82 21.95
N ASN A 883 -8.82 16.61 21.12
CA ASN A 883 -9.51 17.84 21.47
C ASN A 883 -10.97 17.86 20.93
N PRO A 884 -11.81 16.85 21.24
CA PRO A 884 -13.17 16.80 20.71
C PRO A 884 -14.04 17.91 21.31
N GLY A 885 -15.06 18.34 20.57
CA GLY A 885 -16.09 19.25 21.07
C GLY A 885 -16.80 18.73 22.32
N ASN A 886 -17.58 19.59 22.99
CA ASN A 886 -18.45 19.18 24.09
C ASN A 886 -19.92 19.37 23.67
N PRO A 887 -20.60 18.28 23.26
CA PRO A 887 -21.97 18.37 22.76
C PRO A 887 -22.93 18.92 23.82
N ALA A 888 -22.76 18.50 25.09
CA ALA A 888 -23.61 18.97 26.18
C ALA A 888 -23.46 20.48 26.44
N LEU A 889 -22.23 21.00 26.34
CA LEU A 889 -21.96 22.43 26.46
C LEU A 889 -22.58 23.21 25.29
N CYS A 890 -22.45 22.70 24.05
CA CYS A 890 -23.06 23.32 22.89
C CYS A 890 -24.59 23.40 23.01
N LEU A 891 -25.24 22.30 23.41
CA LEU A 891 -26.68 22.26 23.64
C LEU A 891 -27.12 23.22 24.76
N ALA A 892 -26.32 23.39 25.81
CA ALA A 892 -26.58 24.37 26.87
C ALA A 892 -26.50 25.81 26.35
N ILE A 893 -25.49 26.13 25.54
CA ILE A 893 -25.36 27.44 24.88
C ILE A 893 -26.55 27.69 23.96
N ARG A 894 -26.95 26.68 23.19
CA ARG A 894 -28.12 26.72 22.30
C ARG A 894 -29.43 26.96 23.05
N ALA A 895 -29.61 26.33 24.21
CA ALA A 895 -30.75 26.59 25.08
C ALA A 895 -30.75 28.01 25.68
N ALA A 896 -29.56 28.57 25.93
CA ALA A 896 -29.36 29.90 26.50
C ALA A 896 -29.51 31.06 25.51
N LEU A 897 -28.91 30.93 24.32
CA LEU A 897 -28.81 32.01 23.32
C LEU A 897 -29.75 31.82 22.12
N GLY A 898 -30.44 30.68 22.04
CA GLY A 898 -31.39 30.35 20.99
C GLY A 898 -30.85 29.31 19.99
N PRO A 899 -31.74 28.71 19.17
CA PRO A 899 -31.44 27.55 18.34
C PRO A 899 -30.40 27.79 17.24
N SER A 900 -30.09 29.02 16.86
CA SER A 900 -29.08 29.31 15.83
C SER A 900 -27.71 29.68 16.41
N SER A 901 -27.51 29.57 17.73
CA SER A 901 -26.26 30.00 18.38
C SER A 901 -25.14 28.97 18.25
N CYS A 902 -25.19 27.86 19.00
CA CYS A 902 -24.25 26.75 18.89
C CYS A 902 -24.87 25.58 18.09
N GLY A 903 -24.10 25.02 17.17
CA GLY A 903 -24.48 23.96 16.24
C GLY A 903 -23.26 23.41 15.51
N PRO A 904 -23.46 22.62 14.44
CA PRO A 904 -22.38 21.97 13.71
C PRO A 904 -21.27 22.91 13.28
N PHE A 905 -20.02 22.43 13.34
CA PHE A 905 -18.80 23.19 13.05
C PHE A 905 -18.61 24.42 13.96
N GLY A 906 -19.35 24.50 15.06
CA GLY A 906 -19.37 25.61 16.01
C GLY A 906 -18.45 25.41 17.22
N GLU A 907 -17.69 24.32 17.27
CA GLU A 907 -16.88 23.91 18.43
C GLU A 907 -15.77 24.92 18.74
N ASP A 908 -15.35 25.66 17.71
CA ASP A 908 -14.31 26.68 17.77
C ASP A 908 -14.87 28.11 17.73
N THR A 909 -16.14 28.31 18.12
CA THR A 909 -16.80 29.63 18.14
C THR A 909 -16.84 30.27 19.54
N ILE A 910 -16.67 31.60 19.63
CA ILE A 910 -16.87 32.35 20.88
C ILE A 910 -18.36 32.60 21.08
N TYR A 911 -18.89 32.22 22.25
CA TYR A 911 -20.26 32.50 22.65
C TYR A 911 -20.27 33.51 23.80
N THR A 912 -20.72 34.74 23.53
CA THR A 912 -20.82 35.80 24.55
C THR A 912 -22.23 35.90 25.11
N GLY A 913 -22.35 36.25 26.40
CA GLY A 913 -23.65 36.54 27.02
C GLY A 913 -24.45 35.30 27.40
N VAL A 914 -23.80 34.14 27.55
CA VAL A 914 -24.42 32.89 27.96
C VAL A 914 -24.85 33.02 29.44
N PRO A 915 -26.15 33.00 29.78
CA PRO A 915 -26.60 33.13 31.16
C PRO A 915 -25.98 32.04 32.06
N GLY A 916 -25.40 32.45 33.19
CA GLY A 916 -24.74 31.55 34.15
C GLY A 916 -23.30 31.13 33.79
N LEU A 917 -22.87 31.27 32.53
CA LEU A 917 -21.52 30.90 32.06
C LEU A 917 -20.69 32.09 31.54
N GLY A 918 -21.31 33.23 31.24
CA GLY A 918 -20.62 34.42 30.76
C GLY A 918 -20.17 34.28 29.30
N THR A 919 -18.86 34.39 29.06
CA THR A 919 -18.27 34.13 27.73
C THR A 919 -17.69 32.73 27.72
N VAL A 920 -18.15 31.91 26.78
CA VAL A 920 -17.66 30.56 26.53
C VAL A 920 -16.77 30.58 25.28
N TYR A 921 -15.53 30.11 25.44
CA TYR A 921 -14.50 30.10 24.41
C TYR A 921 -14.48 28.72 23.74
N GLY A 922 -15.41 28.51 22.80
CA GLY A 922 -15.59 27.22 22.15
C GLY A 922 -16.16 26.14 23.07
N THR A 923 -16.45 24.99 22.48
CA THR A 923 -16.94 23.81 23.21
C THR A 923 -15.84 22.77 23.44
N ARG A 924 -14.68 22.90 22.77
CA ARG A 924 -13.53 22.01 22.97
C ARG A 924 -12.78 22.29 24.28
N PRO A 925 -12.14 21.28 24.90
CA PRO A 925 -11.27 21.48 26.07
C PRO A 925 -10.11 22.46 25.85
N PHE A 926 -9.59 22.55 24.61
CA PHE A 926 -8.40 23.34 24.26
C PHE A 926 -8.65 24.34 23.12
N SER A 927 -9.88 24.88 23.01
CA SER A 927 -10.36 25.70 21.88
C SER A 927 -9.63 27.02 21.64
N VAL A 928 -9.55 27.40 20.35
CA VAL A 928 -8.80 28.52 19.74
C VAL A 928 -9.37 29.92 19.86
N THR A 929 -10.37 30.10 20.71
CA THR A 929 -11.18 31.32 20.65
C THR A 929 -10.63 32.47 21.48
N SER A 930 -9.31 32.51 21.68
CA SER A 930 -8.70 33.58 22.46
C SER A 930 -8.70 34.92 21.75
N GLY A 931 -8.50 34.99 20.42
CA GLY A 931 -8.40 36.26 19.69
C GLY A 931 -7.54 37.32 20.39
N ARG A 932 -6.60 36.89 21.23
CA ARG A 932 -5.83 37.74 22.13
C ARG A 932 -4.41 37.23 22.17
N GLY A 933 -3.58 37.84 21.34
CA GLY A 933 -2.29 38.24 21.86
C GLY A 933 -2.49 39.02 23.18
N LEU A 934 -1.68 38.67 24.18
CA LEU A 934 -0.98 39.66 25.02
C LEU A 934 -1.66 40.31 26.23
N SER A 935 -2.85 39.90 26.74
CA SER A 935 -3.45 40.68 27.86
C SER A 935 -4.13 39.94 29.02
N ASN A 936 -3.94 38.63 29.22
CA ASN A 936 -4.34 38.00 30.49
C ASN A 936 -3.21 37.18 31.10
N PRO A 937 -2.32 37.79 31.93
CA PRO A 937 -1.20 37.11 32.58
C PRO A 937 -1.61 35.94 33.51
N GLY A 938 -2.90 35.74 33.77
CA GLY A 938 -3.42 34.73 34.70
C GLY A 938 -3.93 33.43 34.06
N ASN A 939 -4.09 33.33 32.74
CA ASN A 939 -4.59 32.11 32.10
C ASN A 939 -4.16 32.00 30.61
N PRO A 940 -2.96 31.47 30.30
CA PRO A 940 -2.56 31.17 28.92
C PRO A 940 -3.41 29.99 28.42
N LEU A 941 -4.56 30.30 27.82
CA LEU A 941 -5.45 29.30 27.23
C LEU A 941 -4.84 28.76 25.94
N LEU A 942 -5.02 27.46 25.77
CA LEU A 942 -4.55 26.63 24.66
C LEU A 942 -5.27 27.03 23.37
N ASP A 943 -4.56 27.01 22.24
CA ASP A 943 -5.07 27.52 20.95
C ASP A 943 -4.97 26.42 19.87
N PHE A 944 -5.72 25.31 20.09
CA PHE A 944 -5.86 24.19 19.16
C PHE A 944 -7.31 24.01 18.65
N GLN A 945 -7.48 23.76 17.35
CA GLN A 945 -8.73 23.22 16.80
C GLN A 945 -8.71 21.67 16.91
N SER A 946 -9.18 20.95 15.88
CA SER A 946 -9.13 19.48 15.83
C SER A 946 -7.67 18.98 15.79
N ASN A 947 -7.33 18.06 16.70
CA ASN A 947 -5.99 17.50 16.82
C ASN A 947 -6.09 15.98 17.04
N ALA A 948 -5.65 15.21 16.04
CA ALA A 948 -5.65 13.75 16.10
C ALA A 948 -4.42 13.19 16.84
N TRP A 949 -4.65 12.31 17.80
CA TRP A 949 -3.64 11.41 18.35
C TRP A 949 -3.54 10.12 17.57
N GLU A 950 -2.31 9.78 17.22
CA GLU A 950 -1.95 8.43 16.81
C GLU A 950 -1.67 7.60 18.05
N SER A 951 -2.57 6.66 18.34
CA SER A 951 -2.61 5.88 19.56
C SER A 951 -2.66 4.38 19.29
N THR A 952 -1.86 3.58 19.99
CA THR A 952 -1.87 2.12 19.92
C THR A 952 -2.96 1.52 20.82
N SER A 953 -4.22 1.88 20.57
CA SER A 953 -5.40 1.53 21.38
C SER A 953 -6.37 0.56 20.72
N ALA A 954 -6.28 0.33 19.41
CA ALA A 954 -7.21 -0.53 18.69
C ALA A 954 -6.93 -2.03 18.90
N ASN A 955 -7.97 -2.85 18.66
CA ASN A 955 -7.90 -4.30 18.73
C ASN A 955 -8.70 -4.91 17.57
N SER A 956 -8.30 -6.11 17.13
CA SER A 956 -8.98 -6.86 16.08
C SER A 956 -9.20 -8.33 16.46
N THR A 957 -10.18 -8.96 15.83
CA THR A 957 -10.45 -10.40 15.94
C THR A 957 -10.81 -10.96 14.59
N TYR A 958 -10.16 -12.04 14.20
CA TYR A 958 -10.41 -12.76 12.96
C TYR A 958 -10.59 -14.25 13.22
N ASN A 959 -11.53 -14.86 12.50
CA ASN A 959 -11.76 -16.30 12.50
C ASN A 959 -12.05 -16.75 11.07
N ALA A 960 -11.46 -17.86 10.64
CA ALA A 960 -11.72 -18.42 9.32
C ALA A 960 -11.71 -19.95 9.31
N LEU A 961 -12.59 -20.51 8.49
CA LEU A 961 -12.46 -21.84 7.92
C LEU A 961 -11.81 -21.71 6.54
N GLN A 962 -10.69 -22.37 6.34
CA GLN A 962 -9.94 -22.41 5.09
C GLN A 962 -9.94 -23.83 4.56
N ALA A 963 -10.18 -24.01 3.27
CA ALA A 963 -10.09 -25.29 2.60
C ALA A 963 -9.32 -25.13 1.30
N SER A 964 -8.41 -26.06 1.01
CA SER A 964 -7.73 -26.12 -0.28
C SER A 964 -7.64 -27.55 -0.79
N VAL A 965 -7.55 -27.67 -2.11
CA VAL A 965 -7.30 -28.94 -2.80
C VAL A 965 -6.29 -28.72 -3.89
N GLU A 966 -5.24 -29.52 -3.88
CA GLU A 966 -4.28 -29.62 -4.97
C GLU A 966 -4.48 -30.97 -5.64
N LYS A 967 -4.56 -30.98 -6.98
CA LYS A 967 -4.73 -32.20 -7.77
C LYS A 967 -3.86 -32.17 -9.02
N ASN A 968 -3.04 -33.20 -9.18
CA ASN A 968 -2.11 -33.40 -10.30
C ASN A 968 -2.35 -34.77 -10.94
N VAL A 969 -3.18 -34.84 -11.99
CA VAL A 969 -3.54 -36.09 -12.70
C VAL A 969 -3.16 -35.99 -14.17
N GLY A 970 -2.15 -36.76 -14.59
CA GLY A 970 -1.71 -36.82 -15.98
C GLY A 970 -1.40 -35.42 -16.54
N SER A 971 -2.22 -34.96 -17.47
CA SER A 971 -2.09 -33.66 -18.14
C SER A 971 -2.84 -32.51 -17.45
N PHE A 972 -3.54 -32.79 -16.35
CA PHE A 972 -4.39 -31.83 -15.65
C PHE A 972 -3.81 -31.47 -14.28
N ARG A 973 -3.73 -30.18 -13.98
CA ARG A 973 -3.33 -29.64 -12.67
C ARG A 973 -4.39 -28.65 -12.18
N LEU A 974 -4.73 -28.71 -10.91
CA LEU A 974 -5.74 -27.87 -10.26
C LEU A 974 -5.28 -27.48 -8.87
N LEU A 975 -5.38 -26.19 -8.54
CA LEU A 975 -5.38 -25.70 -7.16
C LEU A 975 -6.69 -24.95 -6.93
N GLY A 976 -7.51 -25.42 -6.00
CA GLY A 976 -8.68 -24.71 -5.49
C GLY A 976 -8.46 -24.29 -4.05
N ALA A 977 -8.85 -23.06 -3.70
CA ALA A 977 -8.82 -22.53 -2.35
C ALA A 977 -10.14 -21.83 -2.03
N TYR A 978 -10.63 -22.03 -0.82
CA TYR A 978 -11.83 -21.42 -0.28
C TYR A 978 -11.58 -20.92 1.13
N THR A 979 -12.01 -19.70 1.41
CA THR A 979 -11.98 -19.09 2.74
C THR A 979 -13.37 -18.62 3.10
N TRP A 980 -13.86 -19.08 4.24
CA TRP A 980 -15.01 -18.51 4.93
C TRP A 980 -14.53 -17.83 6.19
N SER A 981 -14.63 -16.51 6.26
CA SER A 981 -14.01 -15.73 7.35
C SER A 981 -14.89 -14.63 7.91
N LYS A 982 -14.49 -14.10 9.06
CA LYS A 982 -15.01 -12.86 9.62
C LYS A 982 -13.90 -12.13 10.37
N SER A 983 -13.69 -10.87 10.01
CA SER A 983 -12.76 -9.91 10.62
C SER A 983 -13.53 -8.75 11.24
N ILE A 984 -13.22 -8.42 12.50
CA ILE A 984 -13.85 -7.33 13.27
C ILE A 984 -12.74 -6.53 13.96
N ASP A 985 -12.81 -5.21 13.88
CA ASP A 985 -11.86 -4.31 14.55
C ASP A 985 -12.51 -2.99 14.99
N ASN A 986 -11.77 -2.24 15.78
CA ASN A 986 -12.10 -0.85 16.13
C ASN A 986 -11.50 0.15 15.13
N SER A 987 -10.40 -0.21 14.46
CA SER A 987 -9.70 0.61 13.48
C SER A 987 -8.92 -0.34 12.57
N SER A 988 -9.14 -0.25 11.26
CA SER A 988 -8.56 -1.15 10.25
C SER A 988 -7.20 -0.66 9.76
N GLY A 989 -6.90 0.63 9.84
CA GLY A 989 -5.69 1.23 9.27
C GLY A 989 -5.33 2.56 9.92
N PHE A 990 -4.33 3.23 9.36
CA PHE A 990 -3.75 4.48 9.87
C PHE A 990 -4.80 5.61 10.01
N TYR A 991 -5.57 5.89 8.96
CA TYR A 991 -6.57 6.97 8.93
C TYR A 991 -7.95 6.59 9.48
N ASP A 992 -8.15 5.34 9.92
CA ASP A 992 -9.46 4.87 10.39
C ASP A 992 -9.68 5.34 11.84
N GLN A 993 -10.33 6.51 11.98
CA GLN A 993 -10.57 7.17 13.26
C GLN A 993 -11.58 6.41 14.13
N ILE A 994 -11.41 6.52 15.44
CA ILE A 994 -12.32 5.96 16.45
C ILE A 994 -13.09 7.08 17.15
N ASP A 995 -14.31 6.76 17.57
CA ASP A 995 -15.16 7.64 18.35
C ASP A 995 -14.40 8.08 19.63
N PRO A 996 -14.16 9.38 19.83
CA PRO A 996 -13.37 9.88 20.94
C PRO A 996 -14.11 9.82 22.28
N TYR A 997 -15.43 9.75 22.29
CA TYR A 997 -16.25 9.68 23.50
C TYR A 997 -16.47 8.23 23.96
N ASN A 998 -16.66 7.30 23.01
CA ASN A 998 -16.83 5.88 23.27
C ASN A 998 -16.21 4.99 22.18
N PRO A 999 -14.91 4.68 22.27
CA PRO A 999 -14.20 3.83 21.29
C PRO A 999 -14.81 2.45 21.02
N ARG A 1000 -15.72 1.96 21.90
CA ARG A 1000 -16.38 0.67 21.73
C ARG A 1000 -17.42 0.68 20.62
N VAL A 1001 -18.04 1.82 20.31
CA VAL A 1001 -19.05 1.91 19.24
C VAL A 1001 -18.42 1.85 17.84
N SER A 1002 -17.12 2.17 17.73
CA SER A 1002 -16.36 1.99 16.48
C SER A 1002 -16.03 0.54 16.15
N ARG A 1003 -16.48 -0.44 16.95
CA ARG A 1003 -16.21 -1.86 16.67
C ARG A 1003 -17.17 -2.39 15.60
N GLY A 1004 -16.65 -2.66 14.40
CA GLY A 1004 -17.43 -3.17 13.27
C GLY A 1004 -16.65 -4.18 12.42
N LEU A 1005 -17.19 -4.57 11.27
CA LEU A 1005 -16.42 -5.35 10.29
C LEU A 1005 -15.16 -4.58 9.89
N SER A 1006 -14.03 -5.28 9.78
CA SER A 1006 -12.80 -4.68 9.22
C SER A 1006 -13.06 -4.24 7.78
N THR A 1007 -12.45 -3.14 7.33
CA THR A 1007 -12.56 -2.64 5.94
C THR A 1007 -12.13 -3.67 4.88
N PHE A 1008 -11.23 -4.59 5.24
CA PHE A 1008 -10.75 -5.69 4.41
C PHE A 1008 -11.48 -7.02 4.69
N ASP A 1009 -12.60 -7.02 5.43
CA ASP A 1009 -13.37 -8.25 5.69
C ASP A 1009 -13.96 -8.82 4.39
N VAL A 1010 -13.63 -10.07 4.12
CA VAL A 1010 -14.19 -10.82 3.00
C VAL A 1010 -14.77 -12.12 3.53
N THR A 1011 -16.10 -12.19 3.57
CA THR A 1011 -16.77 -13.36 4.17
C THR A 1011 -16.52 -14.62 3.36
N HIS A 1012 -16.70 -14.59 2.04
CA HIS A 1012 -16.44 -15.72 1.15
C HIS A 1012 -15.39 -15.35 0.11
N ASN A 1013 -14.31 -16.12 0.04
CA ASN A 1013 -13.31 -16.01 -1.02
C ASN A 1013 -13.05 -17.39 -1.62
N PHE A 1014 -13.49 -17.61 -2.84
CA PHE A 1014 -13.22 -18.81 -3.62
C PHE A 1014 -12.32 -18.45 -4.81
N VAL A 1015 -11.23 -19.18 -4.96
CA VAL A 1015 -10.33 -19.05 -6.11
C VAL A 1015 -9.90 -20.43 -6.58
N VAL A 1016 -9.90 -20.62 -7.88
CA VAL A 1016 -9.40 -21.85 -8.50
C VAL A 1016 -8.49 -21.49 -9.66
N SER A 1017 -7.33 -22.13 -9.70
CA SER A 1017 -6.40 -22.09 -10.83
C SER A 1017 -6.30 -23.49 -11.43
N TYR A 1018 -6.26 -23.57 -12.75
CA TYR A 1018 -6.23 -24.84 -13.47
C TYR A 1018 -5.34 -24.75 -14.69
N SER A 1019 -4.73 -25.88 -15.05
CA SER A 1019 -4.02 -26.07 -16.32
C SER A 1019 -4.33 -27.44 -16.89
N TYR A 1020 -4.51 -27.50 -18.21
CA TYR A 1020 -4.81 -28.73 -18.92
C TYR A 1020 -4.03 -28.80 -20.24
N ASN A 1021 -3.09 -29.75 -20.34
CA ASN A 1021 -2.39 -30.03 -21.59
C ASN A 1021 -3.31 -30.86 -22.50
N LEU A 1022 -3.70 -30.30 -23.65
CA LEU A 1022 -4.64 -30.91 -24.56
C LEU A 1022 -4.01 -32.08 -25.33
N PRO A 1023 -4.60 -33.29 -25.30
CA PRO A 1023 -4.03 -34.47 -25.93
C PRO A 1023 -4.34 -34.58 -27.45
N LEU A 1024 -4.28 -33.47 -28.20
CA LEU A 1024 -4.77 -33.41 -29.59
C LEU A 1024 -3.90 -34.19 -30.59
N ALA A 1025 -2.63 -34.43 -30.27
CA ALA A 1025 -1.66 -35.09 -31.18
C ALA A 1025 -1.47 -36.61 -30.95
N LYS A 1026 -2.22 -37.24 -30.03
CA LYS A 1026 -1.98 -38.63 -29.59
C LYS A 1026 -1.98 -39.69 -30.72
N SER A 1027 -2.55 -39.38 -31.88
CA SER A 1027 -2.70 -40.34 -32.99
C SER A 1027 -2.26 -39.79 -34.36
N VAL A 1028 -1.57 -38.65 -34.40
CA VAL A 1028 -1.21 -37.97 -35.65
C VAL A 1028 0.28 -37.66 -35.65
N SER A 1029 0.99 -38.09 -36.70
CA SER A 1029 2.43 -37.86 -36.88
C SER A 1029 2.71 -36.79 -37.96
N GLY A 1030 3.99 -36.46 -38.17
CA GLY A 1030 4.41 -35.47 -39.17
C GLY A 1030 3.99 -34.03 -38.85
N ALA A 1031 3.83 -33.20 -39.87
CA ALA A 1031 3.51 -31.77 -39.72
C ALA A 1031 2.17 -31.53 -38.98
N LYS A 1032 1.16 -32.37 -39.25
CA LYS A 1032 -0.13 -32.31 -38.56
C LYS A 1032 0.00 -32.63 -37.06
N GLY A 1033 0.83 -33.63 -36.72
CA GLY A 1033 1.16 -33.95 -35.33
C GLY A 1033 1.85 -32.79 -34.60
N ARG A 1034 2.80 -32.11 -35.25
CA ARG A 1034 3.50 -30.93 -34.69
C ARG A 1034 2.58 -29.72 -34.49
N LEU A 1035 1.62 -29.52 -35.39
CA LEU A 1035 0.62 -28.45 -35.27
C LEU A 1035 -0.35 -28.69 -34.10
N LEU A 1036 -0.75 -29.96 -33.91
CA LEU A 1036 -1.71 -30.35 -32.87
C LEU A 1036 -1.05 -30.61 -31.50
N SER A 1037 0.27 -30.73 -31.39
CA SER A 1037 0.94 -31.01 -30.12
C SER A 1037 1.16 -29.74 -29.28
N GLY A 1038 1.30 -29.89 -27.96
CA GLY A 1038 1.76 -28.81 -27.09
C GLY A 1038 0.76 -27.67 -26.83
N TRP A 1039 -0.54 -27.90 -27.07
CA TRP A 1039 -1.57 -26.96 -26.65
C TRP A 1039 -1.90 -27.13 -25.17
N THR A 1040 -1.96 -26.03 -24.44
CA THR A 1040 -2.34 -26.01 -23.02
C THR A 1040 -3.34 -24.90 -22.76
N ILE A 1041 -4.38 -25.21 -22.00
CA ILE A 1041 -5.34 -24.23 -21.48
C ILE A 1041 -5.02 -23.97 -20.01
N THR A 1042 -5.00 -22.71 -19.61
CA THR A 1042 -4.86 -22.30 -18.21
C THR A 1042 -5.88 -21.24 -17.85
N GLY A 1043 -6.17 -21.10 -16.56
CA GLY A 1043 -7.08 -20.05 -16.11
C GLY A 1043 -7.12 -19.87 -14.60
N ILE A 1044 -7.65 -18.72 -14.21
CA ILE A 1044 -7.95 -18.36 -12.83
C ILE A 1044 -9.43 -17.93 -12.78
N THR A 1045 -10.21 -18.57 -11.92
CA THR A 1045 -11.60 -18.19 -11.65
C THR A 1045 -11.72 -17.78 -10.20
N ARG A 1046 -12.32 -16.61 -9.95
CA ARG A 1046 -12.48 -16.06 -8.60
C ARG A 1046 -13.89 -15.57 -8.35
N PHE A 1047 -14.43 -15.96 -7.19
CA PHE A 1047 -15.68 -15.44 -6.63
C PHE A 1047 -15.43 -14.98 -5.20
N THR A 1048 -15.61 -13.69 -4.95
CA THR A 1048 -15.26 -13.07 -3.68
C THR A 1048 -16.37 -12.12 -3.24
N THR A 1049 -16.77 -12.16 -1.97
CA THR A 1049 -17.62 -11.12 -1.36
C THR A 1049 -16.92 -9.76 -1.47
N GLY A 1050 -17.68 -8.68 -1.64
CA GLY A 1050 -17.11 -7.32 -1.66
C GLY A 1050 -16.59 -6.90 -0.29
N PHE A 1051 -15.89 -5.78 -0.22
CA PHE A 1051 -15.53 -5.17 1.05
C PHE A 1051 -16.76 -4.58 1.77
N PRO A 1052 -16.75 -4.46 3.11
CA PRO A 1052 -17.82 -3.81 3.84
C PRO A 1052 -18.04 -2.37 3.38
N VAL A 1053 -19.29 -1.92 3.34
CA VAL A 1053 -19.60 -0.50 3.08
C VAL A 1053 -19.29 0.28 4.36
N THR A 1054 -18.41 1.28 4.26
CA THR A 1054 -18.12 2.20 5.36
C THR A 1054 -19.20 3.28 5.41
N ILE A 1055 -20.10 3.15 6.38
CA ILE A 1055 -21.18 4.11 6.65
C ILE A 1055 -20.62 5.26 7.50
N THR A 1056 -20.79 6.48 7.00
CA THR A 1056 -20.31 7.73 7.63
C THR A 1056 -21.30 8.86 7.40
N GLU A 1057 -21.21 9.91 8.21
CA GLU A 1057 -21.94 11.15 8.06
C GLU A 1057 -20.96 12.31 8.28
N SER A 1058 -20.20 12.67 7.24
CA SER A 1058 -18.97 13.47 7.43
C SER A 1058 -19.12 14.96 7.10
N SER A 1059 -20.35 15.45 6.87
CA SER A 1059 -20.58 16.78 6.26
C SER A 1059 -21.56 17.67 7.01
N ASP A 1060 -22.09 17.22 8.15
CA ASP A 1060 -23.08 17.97 8.94
C ASP A 1060 -22.76 18.09 10.43
N ASP A 1061 -21.72 17.41 10.95
CA ASP A 1061 -21.21 17.45 12.34
C ASP A 1061 -22.33 17.51 13.39
N HIS A 1062 -23.33 16.65 13.22
CA HIS A 1062 -24.47 16.62 14.12
C HIS A 1062 -24.12 16.07 15.51
N SER A 1063 -23.06 15.28 15.68
CA SER A 1063 -22.55 14.90 17.01
C SER A 1063 -21.96 16.08 17.79
N LEU A 1064 -21.63 17.20 17.12
CA LEU A 1064 -20.98 18.38 17.71
C LEU A 1064 -19.59 18.06 18.27
N CYS A 1065 -18.90 17.11 17.66
CA CYS A 1065 -17.53 16.77 18.03
C CYS A 1065 -16.50 17.61 17.29
N GLY A 1066 -16.86 18.18 16.13
CA GLY A 1066 -15.94 18.89 15.25
C GLY A 1066 -14.75 18.01 14.87
N CYS A 1067 -14.98 16.72 14.67
CA CYS A 1067 -13.98 15.67 14.53
C CYS A 1067 -14.51 14.60 13.57
N THR A 1068 -13.65 13.73 13.02
CA THR A 1068 -14.13 12.65 12.16
C THR A 1068 -14.31 11.34 12.94
N GLY A 1069 -15.18 10.44 12.48
CA GLY A 1069 -15.34 9.10 13.06
C GLY A 1069 -16.33 8.97 14.23
N ALA A 1070 -16.93 10.06 14.70
CA ALA A 1070 -18.05 10.04 15.66
C ALA A 1070 -19.42 10.04 14.96
N ASP A 1071 -19.54 10.78 13.84
CA ASP A 1071 -20.79 10.93 13.10
C ASP A 1071 -21.08 9.74 12.18
N VAL A 1072 -22.24 9.14 12.42
CA VAL A 1072 -22.85 8.07 11.65
C VAL A 1072 -24.36 8.27 11.68
N PRO A 1073 -25.11 7.88 10.63
CA PRO A 1073 -26.55 7.99 10.62
C PRO A 1073 -27.21 7.05 11.62
N ASN A 1074 -28.48 7.33 11.92
CA ASN A 1074 -29.36 6.35 12.55
C ASN A 1074 -29.76 5.25 11.55
N TYR A 1075 -29.72 4.01 12.00
CA TYR A 1075 -30.22 2.82 11.31
C TYR A 1075 -31.36 2.18 12.11
N ASN A 1076 -32.51 1.99 11.46
CA ASN A 1076 -33.72 1.49 12.10
C ASN A 1076 -33.75 -0.05 12.32
N GLY A 1077 -32.68 -0.77 11.95
CA GLY A 1077 -32.56 -2.23 12.09
C GLY A 1077 -33.20 -3.06 10.97
N GLN A 1078 -33.84 -2.45 9.98
CA GLN A 1078 -34.43 -3.17 8.84
C GLN A 1078 -33.34 -3.75 7.94
N ARG A 1079 -33.44 -5.04 7.62
CA ARG A 1079 -32.49 -5.73 6.74
C ARG A 1079 -32.20 -4.94 5.46
N ILE A 1080 -30.94 -4.58 5.27
CA ILE A 1080 -30.46 -3.92 4.06
C ILE A 1080 -30.75 -4.79 2.82
N ARG A 1081 -31.55 -4.26 1.91
CA ARG A 1081 -31.87 -4.90 0.64
C ARG A 1081 -30.80 -4.55 -0.38
N ILE A 1082 -30.03 -5.56 -0.79
CA ILE A 1082 -29.01 -5.45 -1.84
C ILE A 1082 -29.65 -5.70 -3.21
N VAL A 1083 -29.30 -4.86 -4.20
CA VAL A 1083 -29.72 -4.98 -5.59
C VAL A 1083 -28.51 -4.89 -6.53
N ASN A 1084 -28.74 -5.02 -7.84
CA ASN A 1084 -27.67 -4.94 -8.83
C ASN A 1084 -27.17 -3.48 -8.95
N PRO A 1085 -25.87 -3.20 -8.82
CA PRO A 1085 -25.35 -1.83 -8.95
C PRO A 1085 -25.54 -1.24 -10.35
N ARG A 1086 -25.84 -2.06 -11.36
CA ARG A 1086 -26.18 -1.59 -12.73
C ARG A 1086 -27.54 -0.90 -12.83
N SER A 1087 -28.41 -1.05 -11.84
CA SER A 1087 -29.77 -0.48 -11.84
C SER A 1087 -29.91 0.77 -10.96
N GLY A 1088 -28.81 1.35 -10.48
CA GLY A 1088 -28.80 2.51 -9.58
C GLY A 1088 -28.17 2.18 -8.23
N ASN A 1089 -28.82 2.58 -7.14
CA ASN A 1089 -28.35 2.30 -5.78
C ASN A 1089 -28.18 0.79 -5.57
N TYR A 1090 -27.03 0.37 -5.05
CA TYR A 1090 -26.72 -1.01 -4.69
C TYR A 1090 -27.48 -1.47 -3.43
N PHE A 1091 -27.79 -0.55 -2.51
CA PHE A 1091 -28.60 -0.85 -1.34
C PHE A 1091 -29.73 0.17 -1.15
N ASP A 1092 -30.81 -0.27 -0.50
CA ASP A 1092 -31.92 0.59 -0.08
C ASP A 1092 -31.47 1.54 1.03
N THR A 1093 -31.59 2.84 0.79
CA THR A 1093 -31.16 3.90 1.71
C THR A 1093 -32.23 4.31 2.71
N SER A 1094 -33.49 3.87 2.53
CA SER A 1094 -34.61 4.22 3.42
C SER A 1094 -34.50 3.78 4.89
N PRO A 1095 -33.70 2.75 5.26
CA PRO A 1095 -33.46 2.42 6.66
C PRO A 1095 -32.59 3.43 7.43
N PHE A 1096 -31.94 4.36 6.73
CA PHE A 1096 -31.05 5.36 7.31
C PHE A 1096 -31.73 6.73 7.46
N SER A 1097 -31.44 7.42 8.54
CA SER A 1097 -31.88 8.79 8.80
C SER A 1097 -30.82 9.55 9.55
N ALA A 1098 -30.80 10.88 9.45
CA ALA A 1098 -29.93 11.71 10.27
C ALA A 1098 -30.16 11.45 11.77
N GLU A 1099 -29.10 11.59 12.54
CA GLU A 1099 -29.10 11.59 13.99
C GLU A 1099 -29.64 12.89 14.59
N ALA A 1100 -29.85 12.89 15.91
CA ALA A 1100 -30.27 14.09 16.62
C ALA A 1100 -29.04 14.94 16.96
N LEU A 1101 -29.18 16.26 16.86
CA LEU A 1101 -28.10 17.19 17.20
C LEU A 1101 -27.55 16.95 18.63
N GLY A 1102 -26.24 16.84 18.74
CA GLY A 1102 -25.49 16.54 19.96
C GLY A 1102 -25.46 15.07 20.37
N THR A 1103 -25.87 14.17 19.49
CA THR A 1103 -25.76 12.71 19.68
C THR A 1103 -25.02 12.09 18.50
N THR A 1104 -24.26 11.03 18.74
CA THR A 1104 -23.79 10.16 17.66
C THR A 1104 -24.95 9.28 17.20
N GLY A 1105 -25.12 9.04 15.90
CA GLY A 1105 -26.11 8.06 15.45
C GLY A 1105 -25.77 6.63 15.87
N ASN A 1106 -26.68 5.70 15.56
CA ASN A 1106 -26.61 4.33 16.07
C ASN A 1106 -26.22 3.27 15.03
N SER A 1107 -25.91 3.66 13.78
CA SER A 1107 -25.41 2.72 12.79
C SER A 1107 -24.00 2.25 13.17
N ASP A 1108 -23.74 0.95 13.04
CA ASP A 1108 -22.37 0.47 13.00
C ASP A 1108 -21.66 1.07 11.78
N ARG A 1109 -20.38 1.42 11.90
CA ARG A 1109 -19.58 1.94 10.78
C ARG A 1109 -19.52 1.00 9.57
N ARG A 1110 -19.59 -0.32 9.80
CA ARG A 1110 -19.45 -1.37 8.77
C ARG A 1110 -20.15 -2.65 9.24
N PHE A 1111 -21.28 -3.00 8.62
CA PHE A 1111 -22.09 -4.17 9.02
C PHE A 1111 -22.66 -5.00 7.85
N PHE A 1112 -22.43 -4.58 6.60
CA PHE A 1112 -22.80 -5.33 5.38
C PHE A 1112 -21.78 -5.06 4.25
N HIS A 1113 -21.77 -5.93 3.23
CA HIS A 1113 -20.77 -5.90 2.15
C HIS A 1113 -21.27 -5.25 0.86
N GLY A 1114 -20.36 -4.50 0.23
CA GLY A 1114 -20.50 -3.93 -1.10
C GLY A 1114 -20.39 -4.96 -2.24
N PRO A 1115 -20.37 -4.50 -3.50
CA PRO A 1115 -20.23 -5.37 -4.67
C PRO A 1115 -18.98 -6.26 -4.62
N GLY A 1116 -19.15 -7.54 -4.93
CA GLY A 1116 -18.07 -8.54 -4.95
C GLY A 1116 -17.33 -8.68 -6.28
N ILE A 1117 -16.36 -9.59 -6.30
CA ILE A 1117 -15.59 -9.97 -7.50
C ILE A 1117 -16.18 -11.26 -8.08
N ASN A 1118 -16.45 -11.23 -9.38
CA ASN A 1118 -16.78 -12.40 -10.21
C ASN A 1118 -15.94 -12.32 -11.48
N ASN A 1119 -14.80 -13.00 -11.47
CA ASN A 1119 -13.75 -12.86 -12.48
C ASN A 1119 -13.31 -14.19 -13.09
N TRP A 1120 -12.98 -14.13 -14.39
CA TRP A 1120 -12.53 -15.25 -15.20
C TRP A 1120 -11.36 -14.80 -16.07
N ASP A 1121 -10.17 -15.26 -15.74
CA ASP A 1121 -8.96 -15.03 -16.53
C ASP A 1121 -8.57 -16.34 -17.21
N PHE A 1122 -8.25 -16.28 -18.49
CA PHE A 1122 -8.02 -17.45 -19.33
C PHE A 1122 -6.81 -17.25 -20.22
N ALA A 1123 -6.01 -18.30 -20.40
CA ALA A 1123 -4.91 -18.30 -21.35
C ALA A 1123 -4.83 -19.59 -22.16
N LEU A 1124 -4.41 -19.43 -23.41
CA LEU A 1124 -4.14 -20.50 -24.35
C LEU A 1124 -2.66 -20.45 -24.74
N HIS A 1125 -1.96 -21.56 -24.52
CA HIS A 1125 -0.55 -21.72 -24.80
C HIS A 1125 -0.35 -22.72 -25.94
N LYS A 1126 0.63 -22.47 -26.80
CA LYS A 1126 1.13 -23.42 -27.79
C LYS A 1126 2.64 -23.53 -27.66
N THR A 1127 3.10 -24.66 -27.12
CA THR A 1127 4.51 -25.02 -27.04
C THR A 1127 4.91 -25.83 -28.28
N THR A 1128 6.01 -25.44 -28.92
CA THR A 1128 6.59 -26.10 -30.08
C THR A 1128 8.05 -26.40 -29.81
N GLN A 1129 8.38 -27.69 -29.72
CA GLN A 1129 9.74 -28.18 -29.60
C GLN A 1129 10.46 -28.00 -30.94
N ILE A 1130 11.54 -27.21 -30.97
CA ILE A 1130 12.39 -26.99 -32.15
C ILE A 1130 13.51 -28.03 -32.16
N THR A 1131 14.20 -28.18 -31.03
CA THR A 1131 15.19 -29.22 -30.75
C THR A 1131 14.93 -29.81 -29.36
N GLU A 1132 15.78 -30.71 -28.87
CA GLU A 1132 15.68 -31.26 -27.51
C GLU A 1132 15.88 -30.21 -26.41
N LYS A 1133 16.58 -29.10 -26.72
CA LYS A 1133 16.86 -28.01 -25.77
C LYS A 1133 16.14 -26.70 -26.10
N GLN A 1134 15.62 -26.55 -27.33
CA GLN A 1134 15.00 -25.31 -27.79
C GLN A 1134 13.49 -25.41 -27.91
N ILE A 1135 12.80 -24.49 -27.23
CA ILE A 1135 11.34 -24.43 -27.14
C ILE A 1135 10.87 -23.05 -27.58
N LEU A 1136 9.86 -23.01 -28.47
CA LEU A 1136 9.11 -21.81 -28.79
C LEU A 1136 7.69 -21.92 -28.22
N GLU A 1137 7.26 -20.93 -27.46
CA GLU A 1137 5.94 -20.85 -26.87
C GLU A 1137 5.19 -19.61 -27.33
N PHE A 1138 4.00 -19.80 -27.86
CA PHE A 1138 3.03 -18.73 -28.15
C PHE A 1138 1.95 -18.72 -27.07
N ARG A 1139 1.50 -17.53 -26.66
CA ARG A 1139 0.42 -17.34 -25.69
C ARG A 1139 -0.61 -16.34 -26.17
N ALA A 1140 -1.86 -16.60 -25.82
CA ALA A 1140 -2.94 -15.63 -25.86
C ALA A 1140 -3.65 -15.63 -24.51
N GLU A 1141 -3.69 -14.49 -23.83
CA GLU A 1141 -4.24 -14.35 -22.48
C GLU A 1141 -5.34 -13.28 -22.49
N PHE A 1142 -6.46 -13.58 -21.83
CA PHE A 1142 -7.62 -12.71 -21.70
C PHE A 1142 -8.02 -12.60 -20.23
N PHE A 1143 -8.04 -11.38 -19.73
CA PHE A 1143 -8.48 -11.04 -18.37
C PHE A 1143 -9.94 -10.62 -18.42
N ASN A 1144 -10.72 -11.03 -17.42
CA ASN A 1144 -12.18 -10.83 -17.42
C ASN A 1144 -12.81 -11.22 -18.77
N ILE A 1145 -12.55 -12.45 -19.24
CA ILE A 1145 -12.84 -12.89 -20.62
C ILE A 1145 -14.31 -12.69 -21.04
N PHE A 1146 -15.24 -12.77 -20.07
CA PHE A 1146 -16.67 -12.58 -20.29
C PHE A 1146 -17.14 -11.11 -20.22
N ASN A 1147 -16.21 -10.17 -20.01
CA ASN A 1147 -16.47 -8.74 -19.84
C ASN A 1147 -17.56 -8.45 -18.79
N HIS A 1148 -17.48 -9.14 -17.65
CA HIS A 1148 -18.42 -8.91 -16.57
C HIS A 1148 -18.01 -7.64 -15.82
N ALA A 1149 -18.87 -6.62 -15.80
CA ALA A 1149 -18.62 -5.40 -15.02
C ALA A 1149 -18.56 -5.75 -13.53
N GLN A 1150 -17.41 -5.45 -12.92
CA GLN A 1150 -17.12 -5.64 -11.50
C GLN A 1150 -16.99 -4.25 -10.89
N PHE A 1151 -17.78 -3.94 -9.87
CA PHE A 1151 -17.83 -2.61 -9.28
C PHE A 1151 -16.86 -2.51 -8.10
N TYR A 1152 -16.37 -1.29 -7.86
CA TYR A 1152 -15.77 -0.95 -6.58
C TYR A 1152 -16.86 -0.83 -5.51
N ASN A 1153 -16.46 -0.49 -4.27
CA ASN A 1153 -17.42 -0.25 -3.21
C ASN A 1153 -18.34 0.94 -3.54
N VAL A 1154 -19.48 0.99 -2.86
CA VAL A 1154 -20.50 2.03 -3.08
C VAL A 1154 -20.29 3.21 -2.15
N GLN A 1155 -20.85 4.37 -2.49
CA GLN A 1155 -20.81 5.55 -1.63
C GLN A 1155 -21.53 5.28 -0.30
N GLY A 1156 -20.79 5.35 0.81
CA GLY A 1156 -21.31 5.11 2.16
C GLY A 1156 -21.49 6.37 3.01
N ASN A 1157 -21.15 7.55 2.49
CA ASN A 1157 -21.44 8.81 3.15
C ASN A 1157 -22.93 9.18 3.00
N PHE A 1158 -23.65 9.27 4.11
CA PHE A 1158 -25.08 9.57 4.16
C PHE A 1158 -25.41 10.95 3.56
N ASN A 1159 -24.52 11.93 3.69
CA ASN A 1159 -24.76 13.28 3.15
C ASN A 1159 -24.53 13.36 1.63
N ALA A 1160 -24.00 12.32 1.00
CA ALA A 1160 -23.71 12.34 -0.44
C ALA A 1160 -24.99 12.12 -1.28
N THR A 1161 -25.16 12.89 -2.35
CA THR A 1161 -26.31 12.78 -3.27
C THR A 1161 -26.41 11.42 -3.96
N ASN A 1162 -25.29 10.70 -4.05
CA ASN A 1162 -25.18 9.35 -4.61
C ASN A 1162 -25.02 8.26 -3.54
N PHE A 1163 -25.45 8.51 -2.29
CA PHE A 1163 -25.45 7.52 -1.20
C PHE A 1163 -26.06 6.18 -1.66
N GLY A 1164 -25.28 5.12 -1.50
CA GLY A 1164 -25.60 3.76 -1.94
C GLY A 1164 -25.30 3.41 -3.39
N GLN A 1165 -24.73 4.30 -4.20
CA GLN A 1165 -24.40 4.03 -5.61
C GLN A 1165 -22.93 3.62 -5.81
N ALA A 1166 -22.68 2.76 -6.79
CA ALA A 1166 -21.33 2.48 -7.29
C ALA A 1166 -21.00 3.48 -8.41
N THR A 1167 -19.86 4.17 -8.30
CA THR A 1167 -19.43 5.19 -9.28
C THR A 1167 -18.20 4.77 -10.08
N GLN A 1168 -17.58 3.64 -9.73
CA GLN A 1168 -16.38 3.12 -10.39
C GLN A 1168 -16.47 1.61 -10.60
N ALA A 1169 -15.84 1.13 -11.67
CA ALA A 1169 -15.74 -0.29 -12.00
C ALA A 1169 -14.29 -0.68 -12.29
N ARG A 1170 -13.95 -1.93 -11.97
CA ARG A 1170 -12.65 -2.55 -12.25
C ARG A 1170 -12.44 -2.73 -13.75
N ASP A 1171 -11.23 -3.14 -14.10
CA ASP A 1171 -10.84 -3.35 -15.48
C ASP A 1171 -11.85 -4.22 -16.25
N PRO A 1172 -12.21 -3.79 -17.49
CA PRO A 1172 -13.08 -4.57 -18.36
C PRO A 1172 -12.30 -5.77 -18.95
N ARG A 1173 -12.82 -6.43 -19.98
CA ARG A 1173 -12.02 -7.45 -20.68
C ARG A 1173 -10.77 -6.82 -21.29
N ILE A 1174 -9.62 -7.44 -21.04
CA ILE A 1174 -8.31 -7.04 -21.58
C ILE A 1174 -7.63 -8.24 -22.24
N GLY A 1175 -7.01 -8.07 -23.41
CA GLY A 1175 -6.29 -9.13 -24.14
C GLY A 1175 -4.79 -8.86 -24.28
N GLN A 1176 -3.97 -9.92 -24.27
CA GLN A 1176 -2.54 -9.84 -24.61
C GLN A 1176 -2.05 -11.10 -25.34
N LEU A 1177 -1.02 -10.93 -26.17
CA LEU A 1177 -0.35 -12.00 -26.89
C LEU A 1177 1.13 -12.04 -26.47
N ALA A 1178 1.73 -13.23 -26.46
CA ALA A 1178 3.14 -13.36 -26.14
C ALA A 1178 3.86 -14.39 -26.99
N LEU A 1179 5.17 -14.19 -27.16
CA LEU A 1179 6.08 -15.16 -27.73
C LEU A 1179 7.28 -15.31 -26.78
N LYS A 1180 7.64 -16.56 -26.45
CA LYS A 1180 8.79 -16.88 -25.61
C LYS A 1180 9.63 -17.98 -26.27
N PHE A 1181 10.94 -17.77 -26.33
CA PHE A 1181 11.92 -18.74 -26.79
C PHE A 1181 12.80 -19.13 -25.60
N SER A 1182 12.97 -20.44 -25.35
CA SER A 1182 13.85 -20.98 -24.32
C SER A 1182 14.89 -21.90 -24.97
N PHE A 1183 16.13 -21.91 -24.47
CA PHE A 1183 17.25 -22.68 -25.03
C PHE A 1183 18.18 -23.25 -23.96
#